data_AF-A0A966EI83-F1
#
_entry.id   AF-A0A966EI83-F1
#
_cell.length_a   1.000
_cell.length_b   1.000
_cell.length_c   1.000
_cell.angle_alpha   90.00
_cell.angle_beta   90.00
_cell.angle_gamma   90.00
#
_symmetry.space_group_name_H-M   'P 1'
#
loop_
_entity.id
_entity.type
_entity.pdbx_description
1 polymer ?
#
loop_
_entity_poly.entity_id
_entity_poly.type
_entity_poly.pdbx_seq_one_letter_code
_entity_poly.pdbx_strand_id
1 'polypeptide(L)'
;MRGEEFKEHGLFADKSPIPQQAEPSETSLPLKINSKSRIAYVGNTLLDRAQHFGHFEALLHRRFPNKELTVRNFAWSADEIDLMPRPDNFASVDQHLFHYRTDIIFAAFGFNESFAGKEKVSEFKSRLQAYLQHTKSRAYNEKSGPKIILISPNRNQNIKGVRAADMNNERMGSYTDAMREVAQSEKVGFVDVFTTEYPIGSTFNGVHLTEVGYKTFARALFNGTFGESPEPLNENIREMVIEKNRQFFRRYRPLNTFYYTGGRKGRYGYLDFLPAMRNFEIMAENRDQSIWAIAKGNRDHTSIDDSTVPKMPETTQSRGGNKWVKASEELKSFTIDSRFEVNCFASEEEFPDIACPIQIRWDSRGRLWVACSTTYPHVYPGQEPKDKIVILEDTDGNGKADKSTVWADDVHIPLSFEFGNGGVFVSEEPDFSFLKDTDGDGKADLRLRTLTGFGCEDSHHALHDFVWTPDGDLLFRDSIFLNSQIETAYGPIRVKNSGWFSYRPKTHRLRTFGSYPNTNPWGVTFDKWGHHVASHPIFASTFHATNPPYPKQHPRPSGIQAYSGTCGQEFIDWETFPKDMQGGFIKVRYKPTNRVEYHRWIDAGDHMEEKYVSDIIFSKNLSFIPVDIKFGPRGALYICDWYNPIKGHAQYSLRDDRRDKHSGRIWRITAKEHKLNDPVKIEGQTISNLLNNLKRQEYRIRYWTKRELRECDPEKVKEELDKWTKELKRGDVNFRHHQLEALWTYRNVGKKNTSLLIELLNCEVPQARAAATRQLRYLSQALGENAPKLLRKSANDLNAMVRLEAAIACSWIGTEWAFETLMKISKEEMGTHLNYAVQTALGSKSMQAYWDPKNKEVQSFLANSNKRNQLNAGKNTKNAKEANFDKQKGIKKIQIKCIPEKMLFDKTEFTVRSKQPVKLILSNPDLTMHNLVIVKPNSLEKVGIAGNEMAKDTDGLKKNYIPDLAEVLWSTPQLKQNTSYTLRFRAPKKPGKYPYLCTFPGHWVIMKGVMTVQ
;
A
#
# COMPACT_ATOMS: atom_id res chain seq x y z
N MET A 1 27.24 6.58 -20.93
CA MET A 1 26.30 7.54 -21.54
C MET A 1 25.81 8.51 -20.47
N ARG A 2 25.81 9.82 -20.72
CA ARG A 2 25.17 10.80 -19.81
C ARG A 2 23.68 10.76 -20.12
N GLY A 3 22.82 10.64 -19.11
CA GLY A 3 21.36 10.52 -19.27
C GLY A 3 20.64 11.75 -19.86
N GLU A 4 21.36 12.66 -20.53
CA GLU A 4 20.78 13.83 -21.19
C GLU A 4 20.15 13.50 -22.54
N GLU A 5 20.71 12.54 -23.28
CA GLU A 5 20.21 12.11 -24.60
C GLU A 5 18.78 11.55 -24.51
N PHE A 6 18.44 10.81 -23.45
CA PHE A 6 17.12 10.20 -23.31
C PHE A 6 16.06 11.12 -22.68
N LYS A 7 16.42 12.37 -22.31
CA LYS A 7 15.50 13.30 -21.63
C LYS A 7 14.25 13.59 -22.46
N GLU A 8 14.38 13.59 -23.79
CA GLU A 8 13.27 13.85 -24.72
C GLU A 8 12.18 12.79 -24.68
N HIS A 9 12.48 11.57 -24.25
CA HIS A 9 11.50 10.50 -24.09
C HIS A 9 10.73 10.59 -22.77
N GLY A 10 11.10 11.54 -21.91
CA GLY A 10 10.39 11.83 -20.68
C GLY A 10 9.38 12.95 -20.85
N LEU A 11 8.17 12.68 -20.39
CA LEU A 11 7.06 13.60 -20.25
C LEU A 11 6.92 14.04 -18.79
N PHE A 12 7.16 15.33 -18.55
CA PHE A 12 7.23 15.94 -17.23
C PHE A 12 6.29 17.14 -17.16
N ALA A 13 5.51 17.25 -16.08
CA ALA A 13 4.57 18.37 -15.89
C ALA A 13 5.24 19.74 -16.07
N ASP A 14 6.44 19.90 -15.50
CA ASP A 14 7.18 21.16 -15.45
C ASP A 14 7.94 21.52 -16.75
N LYS A 15 8.12 20.57 -17.68
CA LYS A 15 9.03 20.75 -18.83
C LYS A 15 8.44 20.35 -20.18
N SER A 16 7.41 19.51 -20.21
CA SER A 16 6.85 19.06 -21.47
C SER A 16 6.10 20.19 -22.17
N PRO A 17 6.21 20.28 -23.51
CA PRO A 17 5.48 21.28 -24.28
C PRO A 17 3.97 21.20 -24.05
N ILE A 18 3.33 22.36 -24.01
CA ILE A 18 1.87 22.49 -23.94
C ILE A 18 1.33 22.92 -25.31
N PRO A 19 0.11 22.49 -25.68
CA PRO A 19 -0.50 22.88 -26.94
C PRO A 19 -0.80 24.39 -26.97
N GLN A 20 -0.59 25.00 -28.13
CA GLN A 20 -0.99 26.39 -28.37
C GLN A 20 -2.51 26.51 -28.49
N GLN A 21 -3.03 27.73 -28.34
CA GLN A 21 -4.43 28.01 -28.60
C GLN A 21 -4.72 27.87 -30.10
N ALA A 22 -5.89 27.36 -30.44
CA ALA A 22 -6.36 27.22 -31.80
C ALA A 22 -7.86 27.47 -31.90
N GLU A 23 -8.33 27.70 -33.12
CA GLU A 23 -9.76 27.78 -33.40
C GLU A 23 -10.45 26.46 -33.05
N PRO A 24 -11.56 26.51 -32.27
CA PRO A 24 -12.39 25.35 -31.97
C PRO A 24 -12.88 24.60 -33.21
N SER A 25 -12.72 23.27 -33.20
CA SER A 25 -13.34 22.40 -34.21
C SER A 25 -14.74 21.98 -33.77
N GLU A 26 -15.74 22.23 -34.62
CA GLU A 26 -17.07 21.63 -34.45
C GLU A 26 -17.03 20.13 -34.77
N THR A 27 -17.76 19.34 -34.01
CA THR A 27 -17.88 17.89 -34.24
C THR A 27 -19.33 17.52 -34.50
N SER A 28 -19.61 17.07 -35.72
CA SER A 28 -20.89 16.49 -36.12
C SER A 28 -20.80 14.97 -36.20
N LEU A 29 -21.90 14.30 -35.84
CA LEU A 29 -22.11 12.86 -36.02
C LEU A 29 -23.13 12.66 -37.16
N PRO A 30 -22.96 11.69 -38.07
CA PRO A 30 -21.86 10.71 -38.15
C PRO A 30 -20.45 11.31 -38.34
N LEU A 31 -19.49 10.76 -37.60
CA LEU A 31 -18.11 11.27 -37.57
C LEU A 31 -17.38 10.98 -38.88
N LYS A 32 -16.84 12.03 -39.51
CA LYS A 32 -15.89 11.91 -40.63
C LYS A 32 -14.45 11.84 -40.11
N ILE A 33 -13.77 10.74 -40.40
CA ILE A 33 -12.37 10.48 -40.03
C ILE A 33 -11.45 10.63 -41.24
N ASN A 34 -10.30 11.29 -41.08
CA ASN A 34 -9.30 11.45 -42.14
C ASN A 34 -8.28 10.29 -42.11
N SER A 35 -7.53 10.10 -43.19
CA SER A 35 -6.39 9.19 -43.17
C SER A 35 -5.33 9.68 -42.19
N LYS A 36 -4.70 8.74 -41.48
CA LYS A 36 -3.66 8.94 -40.47
C LYS A 36 -4.11 9.73 -39.24
N SER A 37 -5.43 9.81 -38.99
CA SER A 37 -5.96 10.43 -37.78
C SER A 37 -5.47 9.71 -36.52
N ARG A 38 -5.08 10.52 -35.52
CA ARG A 38 -4.65 10.07 -34.20
C ARG A 38 -5.76 10.25 -33.18
N ILE A 39 -6.21 9.14 -32.58
CA ILE A 39 -7.39 9.08 -31.73
C ILE A 39 -6.97 8.86 -30.28
N ALA A 40 -7.45 9.71 -29.37
CA ALA A 40 -7.19 9.60 -27.94
C ALA A 40 -8.46 9.21 -27.18
N TYR A 41 -8.34 8.29 -26.22
CA TYR A 41 -9.36 8.05 -25.19
C TYR A 41 -8.96 8.77 -23.91
N VAL A 42 -9.89 9.51 -23.30
CA VAL A 42 -9.69 10.27 -22.06
C VAL A 42 -10.89 10.08 -21.14
N GLY A 43 -10.68 10.07 -19.83
CA GLY A 43 -11.76 10.04 -18.85
C GLY A 43 -11.63 8.88 -17.88
N ASN A 44 -12.78 8.38 -17.41
CA ASN A 44 -12.86 7.49 -16.26
C ASN A 44 -12.67 5.99 -16.58
N THR A 45 -13.00 5.15 -15.59
CA THR A 45 -12.77 3.69 -15.61
C THR A 45 -13.45 2.97 -16.76
N LEU A 46 -14.54 3.53 -17.35
CA LEU A 46 -15.19 2.95 -18.53
C LEU A 46 -14.21 2.84 -19.71
N LEU A 47 -13.45 3.90 -20.00
CA LEU A 47 -12.45 3.88 -21.07
C LEU A 47 -11.11 3.32 -20.61
N ASP A 48 -10.71 3.53 -19.35
CA ASP A 48 -9.47 2.93 -18.81
C ASP A 48 -9.50 1.40 -19.01
N ARG A 49 -10.58 0.73 -18.59
CA ARG A 49 -10.71 -0.72 -18.72
C ARG A 49 -10.95 -1.21 -20.15
N ALA A 50 -11.41 -0.36 -21.07
CA ALA A 50 -11.64 -0.75 -22.47
C ALA A 50 -10.37 -1.27 -23.16
N GLN A 51 -9.19 -0.85 -22.66
CA GLN A 51 -7.89 -1.27 -23.17
C GLN A 51 -7.65 -2.78 -23.08
N HIS A 52 -8.29 -3.47 -22.12
CA HIS A 52 -8.15 -4.91 -21.92
C HIS A 52 -9.02 -5.75 -22.85
N PHE A 53 -9.97 -5.13 -23.57
CA PHE A 53 -10.93 -5.82 -24.42
C PHE A 53 -10.79 -5.48 -25.90
N GLY A 54 -10.37 -4.25 -26.24
CA GLY A 54 -10.00 -3.85 -27.59
C GLY A 54 -11.15 -3.75 -28.62
N HIS A 55 -12.40 -3.98 -28.21
CA HIS A 55 -13.52 -4.10 -29.15
C HIS A 55 -13.76 -2.87 -30.01
N PHE A 56 -13.85 -1.67 -29.42
CA PHE A 56 -14.21 -0.47 -30.19
C PHE A 56 -13.14 -0.09 -31.21
N GLU A 57 -11.86 -0.11 -30.82
CA GLU A 57 -10.74 0.16 -31.73
C GLU A 57 -10.66 -0.87 -32.87
N ALA A 58 -10.89 -2.15 -32.58
CA ALA A 58 -10.93 -3.18 -33.63
C ALA A 58 -12.05 -2.92 -34.65
N LEU A 59 -13.23 -2.43 -34.22
CA LEU A 59 -14.30 -2.02 -35.14
C LEU A 59 -13.90 -0.82 -36.01
N LEU A 60 -13.12 0.14 -35.47
CA LEU A 60 -12.60 1.27 -36.25
C LEU A 60 -11.68 0.78 -37.39
N HIS A 61 -10.76 -0.13 -37.08
CA HIS A 61 -9.84 -0.69 -38.09
C HIS A 61 -10.58 -1.56 -39.12
N ARG A 62 -11.61 -2.31 -38.69
CA ARG A 62 -12.46 -3.07 -39.61
C ARG A 62 -13.21 -2.16 -40.58
N ARG A 63 -13.71 -1.01 -40.10
CA ARG A 63 -14.46 -0.04 -40.91
C ARG A 63 -13.57 0.79 -41.83
N PHE A 64 -12.34 1.07 -41.41
CA PHE A 64 -11.41 1.97 -42.09
C PHE A 64 -10.04 1.31 -42.35
N PRO A 65 -9.99 0.18 -43.10
CA PRO A 65 -8.76 -0.60 -43.26
C PRO A 65 -7.62 0.17 -43.95
N ASN A 66 -7.97 1.15 -44.80
CA ASN A 66 -7.02 1.93 -45.59
C ASN A 66 -6.66 3.29 -44.97
N LYS A 67 -7.15 3.61 -43.77
CA LYS A 67 -6.93 4.93 -43.16
C LYS A 67 -5.71 5.02 -42.24
N GLU A 68 -5.07 3.91 -41.89
CA GLU A 68 -3.85 3.91 -41.04
C GLU A 68 -4.06 4.71 -39.74
N LEU A 69 -5.19 4.46 -39.08
CA LEU A 69 -5.54 5.12 -37.81
C LEU A 69 -4.58 4.68 -36.71
N THR A 70 -4.28 5.57 -35.77
CA THR A 70 -3.65 5.16 -34.49
C THR A 70 -4.57 5.53 -33.35
N VAL A 71 -4.56 4.72 -32.29
CA VAL A 71 -5.36 4.97 -31.09
C VAL A 71 -4.48 4.83 -29.85
N ARG A 72 -4.63 5.75 -28.90
CA ARG A 72 -3.96 5.72 -27.59
C ARG A 72 -4.95 5.99 -26.46
N ASN A 73 -4.80 5.23 -25.37
CA ASN A 73 -5.66 5.35 -24.21
C ASN A 73 -4.97 6.12 -23.08
N PHE A 74 -5.47 7.32 -22.81
CA PHE A 74 -5.02 8.21 -21.73
C PHE A 74 -6.07 8.33 -20.61
N ALA A 75 -7.09 7.46 -20.61
CA ALA A 75 -8.03 7.39 -19.51
C ALA A 75 -7.35 6.87 -18.24
N TRP A 76 -7.90 7.23 -17.08
CA TRP A 76 -7.41 6.81 -15.79
C TRP A 76 -8.60 6.50 -14.87
N SER A 77 -8.49 5.41 -14.12
CA SER A 77 -9.54 4.99 -13.19
C SER A 77 -10.03 6.13 -12.29
N ALA A 78 -11.34 6.25 -12.19
CA ALA A 78 -12.05 7.25 -11.40
C ALA A 78 -11.73 8.72 -11.73
N ASP A 79 -11.21 9.06 -12.92
CA ASP A 79 -11.07 10.47 -13.29
C ASP A 79 -12.43 11.20 -13.30
N GLU A 80 -12.39 12.47 -12.89
CA GLU A 80 -13.43 13.46 -13.12
C GLU A 80 -12.86 14.59 -13.99
N ILE A 81 -13.75 15.42 -14.54
CA ILE A 81 -13.41 16.53 -15.45
C ILE A 81 -12.24 17.42 -14.95
N ASP A 82 -12.18 17.71 -13.66
CA ASP A 82 -11.20 18.62 -13.04
C ASP A 82 -10.50 18.04 -11.79
N LEU A 83 -10.73 16.76 -11.48
CA LEU A 83 -10.07 16.04 -10.40
C LEU A 83 -9.35 14.82 -10.97
N MET A 84 -8.09 15.04 -11.33
CA MET A 84 -7.20 14.04 -11.93
C MET A 84 -5.90 13.92 -11.13
N PRO A 85 -5.92 13.31 -9.93
CA PRO A 85 -4.70 12.94 -9.21
C PRO A 85 -3.72 12.18 -10.11
N ARG A 86 -2.46 12.62 -10.09
CA ARG A 86 -1.37 12.02 -10.86
C ARG A 86 -0.11 11.88 -10.01
N PRO A 87 0.82 10.99 -10.40
CA PRO A 87 2.15 10.92 -9.81
C PRO A 87 2.88 12.27 -9.82
N ASP A 88 3.84 12.44 -8.92
CA ASP A 88 4.65 13.66 -8.85
C ASP A 88 5.32 13.97 -10.20
N ASN A 89 5.14 15.21 -10.66
CA ASN A 89 5.68 15.73 -11.93
C ASN A 89 5.27 14.94 -13.18
N PHE A 90 4.19 14.16 -13.12
CA PHE A 90 3.61 13.48 -14.28
C PHE A 90 2.94 14.48 -15.21
N ALA A 91 3.21 14.39 -16.51
CA ALA A 91 2.68 15.34 -17.48
C ALA A 91 1.14 15.37 -17.47
N SER A 92 0.58 16.55 -17.74
CA SER A 92 -0.87 16.73 -17.81
C SER A 92 -1.46 15.98 -19.00
N VAL A 93 -2.78 15.74 -18.97
CA VAL A 93 -3.49 15.15 -20.11
C VAL A 93 -3.23 15.97 -21.38
N ASP A 94 -3.22 17.30 -21.30
CA ASP A 94 -2.93 18.16 -22.46
C ASP A 94 -1.54 17.93 -23.05
N GLN A 95 -0.52 17.78 -22.20
CA GLN A 95 0.86 17.52 -22.64
C GLN A 95 0.96 16.14 -23.31
N HIS A 96 0.25 15.13 -22.80
CA HIS A 96 0.18 13.82 -23.43
C HIS A 96 -0.55 13.84 -24.78
N LEU A 97 -1.69 14.53 -24.86
CA LEU A 97 -2.45 14.69 -26.10
C LEU A 97 -1.65 15.45 -27.17
N PHE A 98 -0.86 16.44 -26.75
CA PHE A 98 0.04 17.21 -27.61
C PHE A 98 1.23 16.37 -28.09
N HIS A 99 1.90 15.65 -27.18
CA HIS A 99 2.98 14.70 -27.53
C HIS A 99 2.51 13.67 -28.55
N TYR A 100 1.29 13.16 -28.38
CA TYR A 100 0.70 12.20 -29.30
C TYR A 100 0.19 12.81 -30.62
N ARG A 101 0.04 14.14 -30.70
CA ARG A 101 -0.52 14.87 -31.85
C ARG A 101 -1.97 14.52 -32.15
N THR A 102 -2.81 14.61 -31.13
CA THR A 102 -4.21 14.14 -31.18
C THR A 102 -5.09 14.94 -32.16
N ASP A 103 -5.85 14.24 -32.99
CA ASP A 103 -6.87 14.84 -33.89
C ASP A 103 -8.30 14.66 -33.37
N ILE A 104 -8.57 13.52 -32.71
CA ILE A 104 -9.91 13.12 -32.26
C ILE A 104 -9.83 12.64 -30.81
N ILE A 105 -10.73 13.12 -29.96
CA ILE A 105 -10.84 12.73 -28.55
C ILE A 105 -12.19 12.07 -28.32
N PHE A 106 -12.18 10.85 -27.78
CA PHE A 106 -13.33 10.24 -27.13
C PHE A 106 -13.20 10.41 -25.62
N ALA A 107 -14.18 11.07 -25.00
CA ALA A 107 -14.13 11.48 -23.60
C ALA A 107 -15.32 10.89 -22.80
N ALA A 108 -15.03 10.10 -21.76
CA ALA A 108 -16.05 9.50 -20.90
C ALA A 108 -16.03 10.11 -19.48
N PHE A 109 -17.12 10.80 -19.13
CA PHE A 109 -17.31 11.49 -17.84
C PHE A 109 -18.75 11.28 -17.33
N GLY A 110 -19.07 11.86 -16.17
CA GLY A 110 -20.42 11.90 -15.60
C GLY A 110 -20.72 10.81 -14.59
N PHE A 111 -20.02 9.66 -14.62
CA PHE A 111 -20.22 8.59 -13.64
C PHE A 111 -19.76 9.03 -12.23
N ASN A 112 -18.49 9.43 -12.10
CA ASN A 112 -17.89 9.82 -10.82
C ASN A 112 -18.50 11.09 -10.27
N GLU A 113 -18.72 12.08 -11.14
CA GLU A 113 -19.34 13.35 -10.81
C GLU A 113 -20.78 13.17 -10.31
N SER A 114 -21.48 12.12 -10.78
CA SER A 114 -22.85 11.84 -10.34
C SER A 114 -22.94 11.68 -8.83
N PHE A 115 -21.92 11.13 -8.15
CA PHE A 115 -21.95 10.87 -6.71
C PHE A 115 -21.96 12.14 -5.84
N ALA A 116 -21.82 13.31 -6.45
CA ALA A 116 -22.02 14.60 -5.79
C ALA A 116 -23.50 14.93 -5.52
N GLY A 117 -24.45 14.23 -6.14
CA GLY A 117 -25.90 14.41 -5.93
C GLY A 117 -26.61 15.16 -7.07
N LYS A 118 -27.94 15.03 -7.16
CA LYS A 118 -28.74 15.66 -8.24
C LYS A 118 -28.72 17.19 -8.15
N GLU A 119 -28.57 17.72 -6.95
CA GLU A 119 -28.43 19.14 -6.65
C GLU A 119 -27.14 19.74 -7.25
N LYS A 120 -26.17 18.92 -7.65
CA LYS A 120 -24.89 19.33 -8.22
C LYS A 120 -24.84 19.29 -9.75
N VAL A 121 -25.95 18.98 -10.42
CA VAL A 121 -26.03 18.91 -11.89
C VAL A 121 -25.68 20.25 -12.56
N SER A 122 -26.17 21.39 -12.03
CA SER A 122 -25.85 22.70 -12.60
C SER A 122 -24.37 23.06 -12.49
N GLU A 123 -23.74 22.74 -11.34
CA GLU A 123 -22.29 22.93 -11.16
C GLU A 123 -21.48 22.03 -12.12
N PHE A 124 -21.95 20.79 -12.32
CA PHE A 124 -21.36 19.87 -13.29
C PHE A 124 -21.46 20.39 -14.74
N LYS A 125 -22.60 20.95 -15.16
CA LYS A 125 -22.74 21.58 -16.49
C LYS A 125 -21.67 22.63 -16.72
N SER A 126 -21.50 23.55 -15.77
CA SER A 126 -20.49 24.61 -15.86
C SER A 126 -19.06 24.06 -15.94
N ARG A 127 -18.73 23.05 -15.12
CA ARG A 127 -17.40 22.39 -15.15
C ARG A 127 -17.14 21.69 -16.48
N LEU A 128 -18.11 20.94 -16.99
CA LEU A 128 -18.01 20.25 -18.27
C LEU A 128 -17.88 21.22 -19.44
N GLN A 129 -18.65 22.32 -19.41
CA GLN A 129 -18.56 23.36 -20.41
C GLN A 129 -17.16 23.99 -20.44
N ALA A 130 -16.61 24.34 -19.27
CA ALA A 130 -15.26 24.89 -19.17
C ALA A 130 -14.19 23.92 -19.68
N TYR A 131 -14.32 22.63 -19.37
CA TYR A 131 -13.43 21.60 -19.89
C TYR A 131 -13.48 21.51 -21.41
N LEU A 132 -14.69 21.44 -22.00
CA LEU A 132 -14.84 21.37 -23.45
C LEU A 132 -14.29 22.61 -24.14
N GLN A 133 -14.60 23.80 -23.62
CA GLN A 133 -14.10 25.06 -24.15
C GLN A 133 -12.57 25.09 -24.15
N HIS A 134 -11.95 24.68 -23.05
CA HIS A 134 -10.49 24.57 -22.97
C HIS A 134 -9.94 23.54 -23.94
N THR A 135 -10.44 22.30 -23.93
CA THR A 135 -9.88 21.20 -24.75
C THR A 135 -10.08 21.43 -26.25
N LYS A 136 -11.24 21.94 -26.68
CA LYS A 136 -11.52 22.15 -28.10
C LYS A 136 -10.72 23.31 -28.70
N SER A 137 -10.25 24.25 -27.89
CA SER A 137 -9.47 25.42 -28.32
C SER A 137 -7.96 25.20 -28.26
N ARG A 138 -7.47 23.95 -28.30
CA ARG A 138 -6.03 23.62 -28.25
C ARG A 138 -5.59 22.88 -29.51
N ALA A 139 -4.51 23.33 -30.12
CA ALA A 139 -3.86 22.65 -31.24
C ALA A 139 -3.00 21.48 -30.75
N TYR A 140 -3.64 20.37 -30.33
CA TYR A 140 -2.91 19.17 -29.94
C TYR A 140 -2.09 18.58 -31.10
N ASN A 141 -2.58 18.71 -32.33
CA ASN A 141 -1.89 18.30 -33.56
C ASN A 141 -1.04 19.42 -34.21
N GLU A 142 -0.77 20.49 -33.47
CA GLU A 142 -0.05 21.70 -33.93
C GLU A 142 -0.78 22.54 -35.00
N LYS A 143 -2.01 22.17 -35.39
CA LYS A 143 -2.74 22.82 -36.50
C LYS A 143 -4.12 23.34 -36.12
N SER A 144 -4.95 22.54 -35.45
CA SER A 144 -6.36 22.85 -35.19
C SER A 144 -6.84 22.27 -33.87
N GLY A 145 -7.96 22.77 -33.36
CA GLY A 145 -8.69 22.10 -32.28
C GLY A 145 -9.05 20.64 -32.63
N PRO A 146 -9.10 19.71 -31.67
CA PRO A 146 -9.50 18.33 -31.92
C PRO A 146 -11.01 18.22 -32.18
N LYS A 147 -11.44 17.17 -32.87
CA LYS A 147 -12.84 16.73 -32.82
C LYS A 147 -13.09 16.01 -31.50
N ILE A 148 -14.17 16.34 -30.79
CA ILE A 148 -14.48 15.77 -29.47
C ILE A 148 -15.80 15.03 -29.54
N ILE A 149 -15.82 13.81 -28.99
CA ILE A 149 -17.00 12.98 -28.80
C ILE A 149 -17.11 12.68 -27.31
N LEU A 150 -18.13 13.26 -26.66
CA LEU A 150 -18.52 12.91 -25.31
C LEU A 150 -19.31 11.60 -25.29
N ILE A 151 -18.96 10.72 -24.37
CA ILE A 151 -19.61 9.42 -24.16
C ILE A 151 -20.30 9.48 -22.80
N SER A 152 -21.60 9.20 -22.76
CA SER A 152 -22.32 9.09 -21.49
C SER A 152 -21.80 7.91 -20.65
N PRO A 153 -22.08 7.85 -19.34
CA PRO A 153 -21.91 6.62 -18.58
C PRO A 153 -22.74 5.47 -19.15
N ASN A 154 -22.31 4.22 -18.96
CA ASN A 154 -23.17 3.06 -19.22
C ASN A 154 -24.24 2.91 -18.12
N ARG A 155 -25.33 2.21 -18.45
CA ARG A 155 -26.37 1.89 -17.47
C ARG A 155 -25.86 0.88 -16.44
N ASN A 156 -26.16 1.09 -15.16
CA ASN A 156 -25.82 0.12 -14.12
C ASN A 156 -26.88 -0.99 -14.03
N GLN A 157 -26.46 -2.16 -13.57
CA GLN A 157 -27.28 -3.35 -13.35
C GLN A 157 -27.32 -3.72 -11.85
N ASN A 158 -28.45 -4.26 -11.38
CA ASN A 158 -28.50 -4.90 -10.07
C ASN A 158 -27.91 -6.31 -10.19
N ILE A 159 -27.03 -6.66 -9.26
CA ILE A 159 -26.48 -8.01 -9.13
C ILE A 159 -26.66 -8.50 -7.69
N LYS A 160 -26.40 -9.79 -7.44
CA LYS A 160 -26.46 -10.35 -6.09
C LYS A 160 -25.53 -9.56 -5.15
N GLY A 161 -26.09 -9.02 -4.07
CA GLY A 161 -25.34 -8.26 -3.06
C GLY A 161 -25.08 -6.78 -3.39
N VAL A 162 -25.35 -6.31 -4.61
CA VAL A 162 -25.12 -4.91 -5.03
C VAL A 162 -26.30 -4.41 -5.87
N ARG A 163 -27.08 -3.48 -5.31
CA ARG A 163 -28.23 -2.85 -6.00
C ARG A 163 -27.82 -1.58 -6.76
N ALA A 164 -26.81 -1.70 -7.65
CA ALA A 164 -26.19 -0.54 -8.29
C ALA A 164 -27.14 0.24 -9.21
N ALA A 165 -28.08 -0.42 -9.89
CA ALA A 165 -29.06 0.26 -10.74
C ALA A 165 -29.96 1.16 -9.89
N ASP A 166 -30.50 0.63 -8.80
CA ASP A 166 -31.41 1.35 -7.90
C ASP A 166 -30.72 2.53 -7.22
N MET A 167 -29.43 2.37 -6.86
CA MET A 167 -28.66 3.41 -6.18
C MET A 167 -28.25 4.57 -7.10
N ASN A 168 -28.06 4.32 -8.40
CA ASN A 168 -27.28 5.22 -9.25
C ASN A 168 -28.00 5.67 -10.53
N ASN A 169 -28.82 4.84 -11.20
CA ASN A 169 -29.29 5.13 -12.56
C ASN A 169 -30.15 6.40 -12.64
N GLU A 170 -30.99 6.66 -11.65
CA GLU A 170 -31.83 7.87 -11.61
C GLU A 170 -30.98 9.15 -11.58
N ARG A 171 -29.89 9.13 -10.82
CA ARG A 171 -28.94 10.25 -10.71
C ARG A 171 -28.07 10.36 -11.96
N MET A 172 -27.56 9.24 -12.46
CA MET A 172 -26.75 9.19 -13.69
C MET A 172 -27.51 9.65 -14.93
N GLY A 173 -28.83 9.40 -15.00
CA GLY A 173 -29.69 9.93 -16.04
C GLY A 173 -29.64 11.46 -16.11
N SER A 174 -29.80 12.15 -14.97
CA SER A 174 -29.73 13.62 -14.92
C SER A 174 -28.36 14.18 -15.35
N TYR A 175 -27.27 13.48 -15.04
CA TYR A 175 -25.92 13.86 -15.50
C TYR A 175 -25.73 13.58 -16.99
N THR A 176 -26.32 12.49 -17.52
CA THR A 176 -26.31 12.17 -18.96
C THR A 176 -27.05 13.23 -19.76
N ASP A 177 -28.20 13.69 -19.27
CA ASP A 177 -28.96 14.79 -19.89
C ASP A 177 -28.16 16.09 -19.88
N ALA A 178 -27.49 16.38 -18.77
CA ALA A 178 -26.61 17.54 -18.66
C ALA A 178 -25.43 17.48 -19.66
N MET A 179 -24.82 16.31 -19.84
CA MET A 179 -23.78 16.10 -20.85
C MET A 179 -24.31 16.34 -22.26
N ARG A 180 -25.52 15.85 -22.57
CA ARG A 180 -26.16 16.06 -23.88
C ARG A 180 -26.37 17.54 -24.19
N GLU A 181 -26.92 18.28 -23.23
CA GLU A 181 -27.16 19.73 -23.38
C GLU A 181 -25.85 20.50 -23.60
N VAL A 182 -24.83 20.24 -22.77
CA VAL A 182 -23.53 20.91 -22.88
C VAL A 182 -22.81 20.53 -24.17
N ALA A 183 -22.91 19.28 -24.61
CA ALA A 183 -22.34 18.85 -25.89
C ALA A 183 -22.96 19.60 -27.07
N GLN A 184 -24.30 19.77 -27.04
CA GLN A 184 -25.02 20.53 -28.05
C GLN A 184 -24.62 22.01 -28.05
N SER A 185 -24.54 22.65 -26.87
CA SER A 185 -24.15 24.07 -26.77
C SER A 185 -22.71 24.31 -27.22
N GLU A 186 -21.81 23.38 -26.91
CA GLU A 186 -20.39 23.46 -27.26
C GLU A 186 -20.06 22.91 -28.65
N LYS A 187 -21.07 22.41 -29.37
CA LYS A 187 -20.98 21.85 -30.73
C LYS A 187 -19.97 20.71 -30.85
N VAL A 188 -19.97 19.83 -29.84
CA VAL A 188 -19.18 18.59 -29.85
C VAL A 188 -20.09 17.38 -30.04
N GLY A 189 -19.53 16.24 -30.46
CA GLY A 189 -20.30 15.01 -30.60
C GLY A 189 -20.74 14.47 -29.25
N PHE A 190 -21.91 13.85 -29.19
CA PHE A 190 -22.40 13.15 -28.01
C PHE A 190 -22.95 11.78 -28.39
N VAL A 191 -22.45 10.72 -27.73
CA VAL A 191 -22.93 9.36 -27.90
C VAL A 191 -23.50 8.86 -26.58
N ASP A 192 -24.81 8.59 -26.60
CA ASP A 192 -25.56 8.06 -25.46
C ASP A 192 -25.48 6.54 -25.43
N VAL A 193 -24.63 6.01 -24.56
CA VAL A 193 -24.57 4.57 -24.25
C VAL A 193 -25.36 4.24 -22.97
N PHE A 194 -25.91 5.23 -22.28
CA PHE A 194 -26.71 5.04 -21.06
C PHE A 194 -28.06 4.40 -21.38
N THR A 195 -28.64 4.73 -22.54
CA THR A 195 -29.89 4.15 -23.04
C THR A 195 -29.72 2.76 -23.66
N THR A 196 -28.49 2.25 -23.78
CA THR A 196 -28.22 0.93 -24.35
C THR A 196 -28.74 -0.18 -23.45
N GLU A 197 -29.41 -1.16 -24.04
CA GLU A 197 -29.79 -2.39 -23.35
C GLU A 197 -28.59 -3.34 -23.24
N TYR A 198 -28.10 -3.53 -22.01
CA TYR A 198 -27.02 -4.45 -21.71
C TYR A 198 -27.56 -5.82 -21.28
N PRO A 199 -27.15 -6.92 -21.92
CA PRO A 199 -27.52 -8.28 -21.50
C PRO A 199 -27.17 -8.57 -20.03
N ILE A 200 -27.84 -9.56 -19.44
CA ILE A 200 -27.47 -10.08 -18.11
C ILE A 200 -26.02 -10.58 -18.16
N GLY A 201 -25.24 -10.30 -17.11
CA GLY A 201 -23.81 -10.65 -17.06
C GLY A 201 -22.89 -9.65 -17.76
N SER A 202 -23.44 -8.53 -18.28
CA SER A 202 -22.64 -7.44 -18.86
C SER A 202 -21.79 -6.70 -17.82
N THR A 203 -22.10 -6.80 -16.53
CA THR A 203 -21.30 -6.24 -15.44
C THR A 203 -20.99 -7.31 -14.40
N PHE A 204 -19.80 -7.24 -13.78
CA PHE A 204 -19.42 -8.18 -12.71
C PHE A 204 -19.69 -7.65 -11.30
N ASN A 205 -19.81 -6.33 -11.14
CA ASN A 205 -20.09 -5.66 -9.87
C ASN A 205 -21.29 -4.69 -9.95
N GLY A 206 -22.08 -4.78 -11.02
CA GLY A 206 -23.21 -3.90 -11.31
C GLY A 206 -22.88 -2.62 -12.07
N VAL A 207 -21.60 -2.22 -12.17
CA VAL A 207 -21.22 -0.95 -12.84
C VAL A 207 -20.12 -1.13 -13.89
N HIS A 208 -19.10 -1.94 -13.61
CA HIS A 208 -18.00 -2.18 -14.54
C HIS A 208 -18.31 -3.34 -15.48
N LEU A 209 -18.05 -3.11 -16.77
CA LEU A 209 -18.39 -4.05 -17.82
C LEU A 209 -17.46 -5.28 -17.83
N THR A 210 -18.06 -6.44 -18.16
CA THR A 210 -17.38 -7.68 -18.56
C THR A 210 -17.05 -7.64 -20.06
N GLU A 211 -16.48 -8.70 -20.61
CA GLU A 211 -16.26 -8.82 -22.06
C GLU A 211 -17.56 -8.67 -22.86
N VAL A 212 -18.64 -9.34 -22.44
CA VAL A 212 -19.97 -9.21 -23.04
C VAL A 212 -20.48 -7.77 -22.97
N GLY A 213 -20.25 -7.10 -21.83
CA GLY A 213 -20.58 -5.70 -21.65
C GLY A 213 -19.80 -4.78 -22.60
N TYR A 214 -18.49 -4.97 -22.73
CA TYR A 214 -17.65 -4.16 -23.62
C TYR A 214 -17.93 -4.41 -25.11
N LYS A 215 -18.30 -5.63 -25.49
CA LYS A 215 -18.79 -5.92 -26.86
C LYS A 215 -20.06 -5.14 -27.18
N THR A 216 -21.01 -5.08 -26.22
CA THR A 216 -22.26 -4.33 -26.37
C THR A 216 -22.00 -2.82 -26.40
N PHE A 217 -21.20 -2.31 -25.45
CA PHE A 217 -20.77 -0.92 -25.40
C PHE A 217 -20.06 -0.47 -26.68
N ALA A 218 -19.13 -1.26 -27.21
CA ALA A 218 -18.40 -0.93 -28.43
C ALA A 218 -19.31 -0.82 -29.65
N ARG A 219 -20.34 -1.67 -29.76
CA ARG A 219 -21.35 -1.59 -30.83
C ARG A 219 -22.22 -0.35 -30.66
N ALA A 220 -22.71 -0.05 -29.45
CA ALA A 220 -23.48 1.15 -29.20
C ALA A 220 -22.68 2.43 -29.49
N LEU A 221 -21.43 2.48 -29.04
CA LEU A 221 -20.51 3.58 -29.31
C LEU A 221 -20.25 3.74 -30.82
N PHE A 222 -20.01 2.64 -31.54
CA PHE A 222 -19.82 2.65 -32.99
C PHE A 222 -21.07 3.18 -33.72
N ASN A 223 -22.24 2.66 -33.38
CA ASN A 223 -23.51 3.08 -33.98
C ASN A 223 -23.78 4.57 -33.74
N GLY A 224 -23.60 5.05 -32.51
CA GLY A 224 -23.79 6.46 -32.18
C GLY A 224 -22.76 7.36 -32.87
N THR A 225 -21.54 6.86 -33.08
CA THR A 225 -20.47 7.64 -33.72
C THR A 225 -20.62 7.73 -35.24
N PHE A 226 -21.02 6.65 -35.92
CA PHE A 226 -21.02 6.56 -37.39
C PHE A 226 -22.41 6.45 -38.02
N GLY A 227 -23.48 6.35 -37.22
CA GLY A 227 -24.85 6.25 -37.71
C GLY A 227 -25.17 4.96 -38.45
N GLU A 228 -24.33 3.93 -38.31
CA GLU A 228 -24.46 2.64 -38.98
C GLU A 228 -24.04 1.50 -38.05
N SER A 229 -24.51 0.28 -38.33
CA SER A 229 -24.09 -0.90 -37.57
C SER A 229 -22.70 -1.37 -38.00
N PRO A 230 -21.83 -1.81 -37.07
CA PRO A 230 -20.53 -2.34 -37.43
C PRO A 230 -20.65 -3.72 -38.07
N GLU A 231 -19.82 -3.95 -39.07
CA GLU A 231 -19.48 -5.29 -39.57
C GLU A 231 -18.97 -6.19 -38.43
N PRO A 232 -19.04 -7.53 -38.57
CA PRO A 232 -18.45 -8.46 -37.62
C PRO A 232 -16.97 -8.14 -37.34
N LEU A 233 -16.59 -8.21 -36.06
CA LEU A 233 -15.25 -7.92 -35.59
C LEU A 233 -14.25 -8.98 -36.09
N ASN A 234 -13.04 -8.55 -36.42
CA ASN A 234 -11.91 -9.43 -36.72
C ASN A 234 -11.10 -9.64 -35.43
N GLU A 235 -11.06 -10.88 -34.93
CA GLU A 235 -10.39 -11.21 -33.66
C GLU A 235 -8.87 -10.99 -33.71
N ASN A 236 -8.20 -11.25 -34.85
CA ASN A 236 -6.76 -10.99 -35.00
C ASN A 236 -6.44 -9.49 -34.85
N ILE A 237 -7.32 -8.61 -35.33
CA ILE A 237 -7.19 -7.16 -35.10
C ILE A 237 -7.32 -6.86 -33.61
N ARG A 238 -8.35 -7.42 -32.96
CA ARG A 238 -8.64 -7.16 -31.54
C ARG A 238 -7.54 -7.65 -30.61
N GLU A 239 -7.01 -8.85 -30.83
CA GLU A 239 -5.88 -9.38 -30.05
C GLU A 239 -4.64 -8.48 -30.19
N MET A 240 -4.33 -8.04 -31.41
CA MET A 240 -3.22 -7.12 -31.65
C MET A 240 -3.46 -5.73 -31.02
N VAL A 241 -4.71 -5.26 -30.98
CA VAL A 241 -5.10 -4.04 -30.24
C VAL A 241 -4.84 -4.19 -28.74
N ILE A 242 -5.21 -5.33 -28.14
CA ILE A 242 -4.97 -5.60 -26.71
C ILE A 242 -3.46 -5.62 -26.42
N GLU A 243 -2.67 -6.26 -27.29
CA GLU A 243 -1.21 -6.30 -27.18
C GLU A 243 -0.60 -4.88 -27.33
N LYS A 244 -1.04 -4.10 -28.31
CA LYS A 244 -0.65 -2.69 -28.47
C LYS A 244 -0.99 -1.87 -27.22
N ASN A 245 -2.19 -2.03 -26.68
CA ASN A 245 -2.64 -1.34 -25.47
C ASN A 245 -1.78 -1.70 -24.27
N ARG A 246 -1.38 -2.97 -24.12
CA ARG A 246 -0.48 -3.44 -23.05
C ARG A 246 0.88 -2.73 -23.10
N GLN A 247 1.50 -2.66 -24.28
CA GLN A 247 2.78 -1.97 -24.43
C GLN A 247 2.65 -0.46 -24.21
N PHE A 248 1.57 0.15 -24.71
CA PHE A 248 1.32 1.57 -24.46
C PHE A 248 1.00 1.89 -22.99
N PHE A 249 0.32 1.00 -22.28
CA PHE A 249 0.08 1.16 -20.84
C PHE A 249 1.41 1.21 -20.06
N ARG A 250 2.37 0.35 -20.40
CA ARG A 250 3.73 0.37 -19.82
C ARG A 250 4.50 1.65 -20.16
N ARG A 251 4.14 2.35 -21.24
CA ARG A 251 4.66 3.68 -21.59
C ARG A 251 3.97 4.82 -20.85
N TYR A 252 2.64 4.75 -20.73
CA TYR A 252 1.83 5.84 -20.20
C TYR A 252 1.79 5.81 -18.67
N ARG A 253 1.56 4.64 -18.09
CA ARG A 253 1.44 4.41 -16.64
C ARG A 253 2.33 3.22 -16.21
N PRO A 254 3.66 3.32 -16.33
CA PRO A 254 4.57 2.28 -15.85
C PRO A 254 4.51 2.13 -14.33
N LEU A 255 4.75 0.90 -13.87
CA LEU A 255 5.17 0.66 -12.49
C LEU A 255 6.50 1.40 -12.21
N ASN A 256 6.68 1.91 -10.99
CA ASN A 256 7.82 2.75 -10.58
C ASN A 256 7.87 4.13 -11.23
N THR A 257 6.72 4.76 -11.53
CA THR A 257 6.69 6.14 -12.09
C THR A 257 7.45 7.16 -11.22
N PHE A 258 7.63 6.94 -9.91
CA PHE A 258 8.45 7.80 -9.02
C PHE A 258 9.95 7.85 -9.40
N TYR A 259 10.45 6.83 -10.11
CA TYR A 259 11.81 6.77 -10.67
C TYR A 259 11.95 7.46 -12.02
N TYR A 260 10.83 7.73 -12.66
CA TYR A 260 10.76 8.36 -13.95
C TYR A 260 10.47 9.86 -13.81
N THR A 261 9.30 10.24 -13.28
CA THR A 261 8.91 11.66 -13.11
C THR A 261 9.19 12.21 -11.72
N GLY A 262 9.12 11.35 -10.70
CA GLY A 262 9.17 11.71 -9.28
C GLY A 262 10.56 11.96 -8.70
N GLY A 263 10.67 11.80 -7.38
CA GLY A 263 11.85 12.16 -6.59
C GLY A 263 13.08 11.25 -6.79
N ARG A 264 12.94 10.08 -7.44
CA ARG A 264 14.04 9.11 -7.66
C ARG A 264 14.60 9.09 -9.08
N LYS A 265 14.25 10.09 -9.90
CA LYS A 265 14.73 10.27 -11.29
C LYS A 265 16.23 10.58 -11.47
N GLY A 266 17.05 10.41 -10.42
CA GLY A 266 18.48 10.70 -10.45
C GLY A 266 19.30 9.68 -11.25
N ARG A 267 20.50 9.36 -10.73
CA ARG A 267 21.55 8.60 -11.44
C ARG A 267 21.08 7.31 -12.13
N TYR A 268 20.19 6.52 -11.52
CA TYR A 268 19.68 5.27 -12.12
C TYR A 268 18.32 5.42 -12.79
N GLY A 269 17.44 6.29 -12.26
CA GLY A 269 16.09 6.48 -12.81
C GLY A 269 16.11 6.82 -14.31
N TYR A 270 16.95 7.76 -14.74
CA TYR A 270 17.04 8.08 -16.17
C TYR A 270 17.59 6.95 -17.03
N LEU A 271 18.59 6.20 -16.53
CA LEU A 271 19.21 5.12 -17.29
C LEU A 271 18.30 3.89 -17.41
N ASP A 272 17.47 3.64 -16.39
CA ASP A 272 16.59 2.48 -16.35
C ASP A 272 15.28 2.73 -17.11
N PHE A 273 14.67 3.92 -16.98
CA PHE A 273 13.30 4.13 -17.40
C PHE A 273 13.14 4.90 -18.72
N LEU A 274 13.92 5.95 -18.99
CA LEU A 274 13.71 6.77 -20.19
C LEU A 274 13.96 6.00 -21.51
N PRO A 275 15.03 5.19 -21.63
CA PRO A 275 15.18 4.30 -22.79
C PRO A 275 14.06 3.26 -22.89
N ALA A 276 13.53 2.80 -21.75
CA ALA A 276 12.40 1.87 -21.74
C ALA A 276 11.13 2.55 -22.28
N MET A 277 10.87 3.80 -21.90
CA MET A 277 9.74 4.58 -22.42
C MET A 277 9.82 4.75 -23.93
N ARG A 278 10.97 5.15 -24.47
CA ARG A 278 11.19 5.19 -25.93
C ARG A 278 10.85 3.85 -26.59
N ASN A 279 11.36 2.76 -26.03
CA ASN A 279 11.19 1.44 -26.61
C ASN A 279 9.73 0.95 -26.56
N PHE A 280 9.00 1.17 -25.46
CA PHE A 280 7.57 0.84 -25.40
C PHE A 280 6.73 1.66 -26.39
N GLU A 281 7.14 2.90 -26.68
CA GLU A 281 6.51 3.75 -27.69
C GLU A 281 6.70 3.17 -29.10
N ILE A 282 7.94 2.78 -29.47
CA ILE A 282 8.24 2.10 -30.73
C ILE A 282 7.49 0.76 -30.83
N MET A 283 7.46 -0.02 -29.76
CA MET A 283 6.71 -1.28 -29.73
C MET A 283 5.23 -1.05 -30.05
N ALA A 284 4.59 -0.04 -29.44
CA ALA A 284 3.19 0.29 -29.75
C ALA A 284 3.00 0.70 -31.23
N GLU A 285 3.93 1.44 -31.81
CA GLU A 285 3.91 1.81 -33.23
C GLU A 285 4.07 0.60 -34.17
N ASN A 286 4.94 -0.36 -33.83
CA ASN A 286 5.07 -1.62 -34.58
C ASN A 286 3.75 -2.42 -34.58
N ARG A 287 3.00 -2.40 -33.47
CA ARG A 287 1.67 -3.05 -33.42
C ARG A 287 0.64 -2.27 -34.24
N ASP A 288 0.67 -0.94 -34.27
CA ASP A 288 -0.20 -0.16 -35.16
C ASP A 288 0.00 -0.59 -36.63
N GLN A 289 1.26 -0.74 -37.07
CA GLN A 289 1.56 -1.23 -38.43
C GLN A 289 1.03 -2.64 -38.68
N SER A 290 1.16 -3.53 -37.70
CA SER A 290 0.61 -4.89 -37.77
C SER A 290 -0.91 -4.89 -37.86
N ILE A 291 -1.58 -4.04 -37.08
CA ILE A 291 -3.03 -3.85 -37.15
C ILE A 291 -3.46 -3.39 -38.55
N TRP A 292 -2.73 -2.44 -39.16
CA TRP A 292 -3.03 -1.98 -40.51
C TRP A 292 -2.85 -3.07 -41.56
N ALA A 293 -1.79 -3.87 -41.45
CA ALA A 293 -1.54 -4.99 -42.36
C ALA A 293 -2.66 -6.03 -42.28
N ILE A 294 -3.10 -6.39 -41.06
CA ILE A 294 -4.22 -7.31 -40.84
C ILE A 294 -5.52 -6.71 -41.40
N ALA A 295 -5.79 -5.43 -41.13
CA ALA A 295 -7.00 -4.76 -41.60
C ALA A 295 -7.09 -4.69 -43.13
N LYS A 296 -5.95 -4.51 -43.83
CA LYS A 296 -5.85 -4.52 -45.30
C LYS A 296 -5.91 -5.93 -45.91
N GLY A 297 -5.87 -7.00 -45.09
CA GLY A 297 -5.81 -8.38 -45.57
C GLY A 297 -4.43 -8.82 -46.04
N ASN A 298 -3.37 -8.06 -45.73
CA ASN A 298 -2.00 -8.38 -46.08
C ASN A 298 -1.34 -9.36 -45.10
N ARG A 299 -2.06 -9.72 -44.03
CA ARG A 299 -1.58 -10.55 -42.94
C ARG A 299 -2.74 -11.19 -42.18
N ASP A 300 -2.59 -12.46 -41.79
CA ASP A 300 -3.65 -13.26 -41.17
C ASP A 300 -3.32 -13.74 -39.74
N HIS A 301 -2.15 -13.37 -39.18
CA HIS A 301 -1.71 -13.82 -37.85
C HIS A 301 -1.09 -12.68 -37.02
N THR A 302 -1.02 -12.86 -35.70
CA THR A 302 -0.61 -11.87 -34.68
C THR A 302 0.89 -11.82 -34.38
N SER A 303 1.77 -12.37 -35.23
CA SER A 303 3.23 -12.23 -34.99
C SER A 303 3.66 -10.77 -34.83
N ILE A 304 4.68 -10.58 -34.02
CA ILE A 304 5.19 -9.27 -33.65
C ILE A 304 6.57 -9.13 -34.29
N ASP A 305 6.80 -8.03 -34.99
CA ASP A 305 8.13 -7.64 -35.43
C ASP A 305 8.61 -6.46 -34.57
N ASP A 306 9.62 -6.73 -33.74
CA ASP A 306 10.29 -5.74 -32.88
C ASP A 306 11.77 -5.58 -33.25
N SER A 307 12.15 -5.96 -34.47
CA SER A 307 13.53 -5.78 -34.97
C SER A 307 13.98 -4.32 -35.00
N THR A 308 13.03 -3.39 -34.97
CA THR A 308 13.25 -1.93 -34.89
C THR A 308 13.48 -1.42 -33.46
N VAL A 309 13.23 -2.22 -32.42
CA VAL A 309 13.36 -1.79 -31.02
C VAL A 309 14.84 -1.75 -30.61
N PRO A 310 15.40 -0.59 -30.24
CA PRO A 310 16.83 -0.49 -29.91
C PRO A 310 17.18 -1.23 -28.62
N LYS A 311 18.40 -1.75 -28.50
CA LYS A 311 18.89 -2.37 -27.27
C LYS A 311 18.89 -1.37 -26.10
N MET A 312 18.53 -1.84 -24.91
CA MET A 312 18.65 -1.06 -23.66
C MET A 312 20.13 -0.78 -23.34
N PRO A 313 20.48 0.42 -22.83
CA PRO A 313 21.87 0.75 -22.48
C PRO A 313 22.35 -0.06 -21.28
N GLU A 314 23.63 -0.40 -21.25
CA GLU A 314 24.23 -1.19 -20.15
C GLU A 314 24.28 -0.41 -18.83
N THR A 315 24.09 -1.14 -17.72
CA THR A 315 24.17 -0.59 -16.36
C THR A 315 25.54 -0.85 -15.74
N THR A 316 25.95 0.00 -14.78
CA THR A 316 27.23 -0.14 -14.09
C THR A 316 27.04 -0.65 -12.66
N GLN A 317 27.87 -1.61 -12.25
CA GLN A 317 27.96 -2.09 -10.87
C GLN A 317 28.72 -1.08 -10.00
N SER A 318 28.03 -0.06 -9.50
CA SER A 318 28.66 1.08 -8.81
C SER A 318 29.12 0.84 -7.36
N ARG A 319 28.71 -0.27 -6.75
CA ARG A 319 28.89 -0.62 -5.33
C ARG A 319 29.08 -2.12 -5.20
N GLY A 320 29.77 -2.59 -4.16
CA GLY A 320 29.84 -4.01 -3.83
C GLY A 320 28.47 -4.64 -3.56
N GLY A 321 28.40 -5.96 -3.69
CA GLY A 321 27.25 -6.79 -3.32
C GLY A 321 27.71 -8.00 -2.53
N ASN A 322 26.78 -8.70 -1.88
CA ASN A 322 27.09 -9.99 -1.26
C ASN A 322 27.31 -11.05 -2.35
N LYS A 323 27.66 -12.26 -1.92
CA LYS A 323 27.69 -13.42 -2.80
C LYS A 323 26.50 -14.31 -2.53
N TRP A 324 26.01 -14.94 -3.60
CA TRP A 324 25.11 -16.06 -3.47
C TRP A 324 25.84 -17.24 -2.81
N VAL A 325 25.16 -17.94 -1.91
CA VAL A 325 25.60 -19.18 -1.27
C VAL A 325 24.43 -20.15 -1.23
N LYS A 326 24.71 -21.46 -1.20
CA LYS A 326 23.69 -22.52 -1.05
C LYS A 326 22.92 -22.40 0.26
N ALA A 327 21.74 -23.02 0.33
CA ALA A 327 20.93 -23.05 1.56
C ALA A 327 21.71 -23.66 2.75
N SER A 328 22.50 -24.71 2.52
CA SER A 328 23.33 -25.32 3.57
C SER A 328 24.38 -24.37 4.15
N GLU A 329 24.94 -23.46 3.34
CA GLU A 329 25.92 -22.46 3.79
C GLU A 329 25.24 -21.25 4.43
N GLU A 330 24.08 -20.85 3.91
CA GLU A 330 23.27 -19.78 4.52
C GLU A 330 22.86 -20.15 5.96
N LEU A 331 22.43 -21.40 6.17
CA LEU A 331 22.08 -21.91 7.50
C LEU A 331 23.25 -21.79 8.49
N LYS A 332 24.50 -22.00 8.06
CA LYS A 332 25.70 -21.84 8.90
C LYS A 332 25.97 -20.37 9.27
N SER A 333 25.40 -19.43 8.52
CA SER A 333 25.53 -18.00 8.82
C SER A 333 24.58 -17.54 9.95
N PHE A 334 23.62 -18.37 10.33
CA PHE A 334 22.66 -18.08 11.39
C PHE A 334 23.24 -18.33 12.77
N THR A 335 23.06 -17.35 13.65
CA THR A 335 23.06 -17.57 15.10
C THR A 335 21.63 -17.86 15.52
N ILE A 336 21.38 -19.05 16.07
CA ILE A 336 20.04 -19.55 16.43
C ILE A 336 19.95 -19.65 17.96
N ASP A 337 18.85 -19.19 18.55
CA ASP A 337 18.55 -19.40 19.98
C ASP A 337 18.53 -20.91 20.29
N SER A 338 19.23 -21.33 21.35
CA SER A 338 19.50 -22.73 21.64
C SER A 338 18.25 -23.60 21.82
N ARG A 339 17.11 -22.99 22.17
CA ARG A 339 15.79 -23.64 22.31
C ARG A 339 15.19 -24.10 20.99
N PHE A 340 15.68 -23.57 19.87
CA PHE A 340 15.11 -23.78 18.55
C PHE A 340 16.03 -24.58 17.62
N GLU A 341 15.40 -25.22 16.65
CA GLU A 341 16.02 -25.85 15.49
C GLU A 341 15.48 -25.21 14.22
N VAL A 342 16.37 -25.01 13.25
CA VAL A 342 16.05 -24.39 11.95
C VAL A 342 16.48 -25.33 10.84
N ASN A 343 15.57 -25.65 9.94
CA ASN A 343 15.86 -26.39 8.72
C ASN A 343 15.37 -25.64 7.48
N CYS A 344 16.01 -25.86 6.33
CA CYS A 344 15.47 -25.42 5.05
C CYS A 344 14.28 -26.34 4.72
N PHE A 345 13.09 -25.75 4.59
CA PHE A 345 11.87 -26.47 4.22
C PHE A 345 11.80 -26.66 2.70
N ALA A 346 12.13 -25.62 1.94
CA ALA A 346 12.19 -25.63 0.49
C ALA A 346 13.21 -24.58 0.02
N SER A 347 13.99 -24.88 -1.01
CA SER A 347 14.90 -23.92 -1.64
C SER A 347 14.78 -23.94 -3.16
N GLU A 348 15.39 -22.94 -3.79
CA GLU A 348 15.58 -22.90 -5.23
C GLU A 348 16.36 -24.12 -5.78
N GLU A 349 17.15 -24.79 -4.93
CA GLU A 349 17.97 -25.94 -5.34
C GLU A 349 17.08 -27.15 -5.69
N GLU A 350 15.96 -27.32 -4.99
CA GLU A 350 14.97 -28.37 -5.28
C GLU A 350 13.82 -27.90 -6.17
N PHE A 351 13.38 -26.65 -6.00
CA PHE A 351 12.18 -26.11 -6.66
C PHE A 351 12.46 -24.76 -7.34
N PRO A 352 12.88 -24.73 -8.62
CA PRO A 352 13.19 -23.48 -9.32
C PRO A 352 12.03 -22.47 -9.35
N ASP A 353 10.78 -22.95 -9.30
CA ASP A 353 9.58 -22.10 -9.31
C ASP A 353 9.39 -21.28 -8.03
N ILE A 354 10.12 -21.56 -6.94
CA ILE A 354 10.03 -20.78 -5.70
C ILE A 354 10.95 -19.55 -5.69
N ALA A 355 11.67 -19.27 -6.78
CA ALA A 355 12.59 -18.14 -6.90
C ALA A 355 11.94 -16.80 -6.51
N CYS A 356 12.68 -15.97 -5.76
CA CYS A 356 12.25 -14.66 -5.29
C CYS A 356 10.88 -14.66 -4.58
N PRO A 357 10.70 -15.44 -3.51
CA PRO A 357 9.42 -15.54 -2.81
C PRO A 357 9.15 -14.27 -2.01
N ILE A 358 7.92 -13.77 -2.07
CA ILE A 358 7.50 -12.51 -1.43
C ILE A 358 6.59 -12.74 -0.24
N GLN A 359 5.67 -13.71 -0.32
CA GLN A 359 4.67 -13.94 0.71
C GLN A 359 4.26 -15.41 0.81
N ILE A 360 3.91 -15.86 2.02
CA ILE A 360 3.41 -17.22 2.28
C ILE A 360 2.03 -17.27 2.94
N ARG A 361 1.21 -18.26 2.59
CA ARG A 361 -0.10 -18.53 3.23
C ARG A 361 -0.35 -20.03 3.34
N TRP A 362 -1.20 -20.43 4.29
CA TRP A 362 -1.67 -21.81 4.43
C TRP A 362 -3.13 -21.93 3.99
N ASP A 363 -3.44 -22.94 3.18
CA ASP A 363 -4.82 -23.29 2.84
C ASP A 363 -5.48 -24.16 3.93
N SER A 364 -6.77 -24.48 3.78
CA SER A 364 -7.51 -25.31 4.75
C SER A 364 -7.12 -26.80 4.72
N ARG A 365 -6.31 -27.23 3.74
CA ARG A 365 -5.69 -28.56 3.66
C ARG A 365 -4.34 -28.63 4.38
N GLY A 366 -3.81 -27.49 4.81
CA GLY A 366 -2.51 -27.44 5.45
C GLY A 366 -1.34 -27.49 4.47
N ARG A 367 -1.52 -27.00 3.24
CA ARG A 367 -0.45 -26.83 2.24
C ARG A 367 0.09 -25.40 2.26
N LEU A 368 1.38 -25.24 2.00
CA LEU A 368 2.03 -23.92 2.01
C LEU A 368 1.98 -23.31 0.61
N TRP A 369 1.36 -22.16 0.47
CA TRP A 369 1.31 -21.40 -0.78
C TRP A 369 2.30 -20.25 -0.73
N VAL A 370 2.97 -19.98 -1.85
CA VAL A 370 4.03 -18.96 -1.97
C VAL A 370 3.78 -18.11 -3.21
N ALA A 371 3.82 -16.79 -3.06
CA ALA A 371 3.89 -15.85 -4.18
C ALA A 371 5.36 -15.60 -4.53
N CYS A 372 5.73 -15.78 -5.79
CA CYS A 372 7.10 -15.73 -6.28
C CYS A 372 7.21 -14.74 -7.43
N SER A 373 8.14 -13.79 -7.36
CA SER A 373 8.28 -12.76 -8.41
C SER A 373 9.71 -12.60 -8.91
N THR A 374 9.93 -13.09 -10.13
CA THR A 374 11.19 -12.90 -10.89
C THR A 374 11.14 -11.65 -11.77
N THR A 375 9.93 -11.10 -11.96
CA THR A 375 9.66 -9.85 -12.67
C THR A 375 9.96 -8.64 -11.80
N TYR A 376 9.82 -8.76 -10.48
CA TYR A 376 10.12 -7.69 -9.55
C TYR A 376 11.54 -7.12 -9.78
N PRO A 377 11.70 -5.78 -9.80
CA PRO A 377 10.69 -4.76 -9.49
C PRO A 377 10.01 -4.11 -10.70
N HIS A 378 10.31 -4.52 -11.94
CA HIS A 378 9.83 -3.83 -13.13
C HIS A 378 9.88 -4.69 -14.41
N VAL A 379 8.90 -4.50 -15.30
CA VAL A 379 8.87 -5.11 -16.64
C VAL A 379 9.59 -4.19 -17.64
N TYR A 380 10.60 -4.71 -18.34
CA TYR A 380 11.32 -3.97 -19.38
C TYR A 380 10.85 -4.35 -20.80
N PRO A 381 11.06 -3.49 -21.81
CA PRO A 381 10.71 -3.78 -23.20
C PRO A 381 11.27 -5.13 -23.68
N GLY A 382 10.45 -5.90 -24.40
CA GLY A 382 10.77 -7.25 -24.87
C GLY A 382 10.68 -8.33 -23.78
N GLN A 383 10.22 -8.00 -22.57
CA GLN A 383 9.96 -8.94 -21.49
C GLN A 383 8.48 -8.94 -21.11
N GLU A 384 7.99 -10.08 -20.63
CA GLU A 384 6.65 -10.24 -20.05
C GLU A 384 6.79 -10.77 -18.62
N PRO A 385 5.84 -10.45 -17.72
CA PRO A 385 5.79 -11.04 -16.38
C PRO A 385 5.78 -12.57 -16.43
N LYS A 386 6.48 -13.20 -15.49
CA LYS A 386 6.52 -14.67 -15.33
C LYS A 386 6.37 -15.07 -13.86
N ASP A 387 5.67 -14.26 -13.09
CA ASP A 387 5.50 -14.49 -11.66
C ASP A 387 4.43 -15.54 -11.41
N LYS A 388 4.56 -16.23 -10.27
CA LYS A 388 3.81 -17.45 -9.99
C LYS A 388 3.26 -17.46 -8.56
N ILE A 389 2.18 -18.21 -8.39
CA ILE A 389 1.72 -18.71 -7.10
C ILE A 389 1.93 -20.22 -7.10
N VAL A 390 2.73 -20.69 -6.15
CA VAL A 390 3.15 -22.10 -6.04
C VAL A 390 2.69 -22.72 -4.74
N ILE A 391 2.41 -24.02 -4.75
CA ILE A 391 2.01 -24.82 -3.60
C ILE A 391 3.15 -25.77 -3.25
N LEU A 392 3.56 -25.77 -1.99
CA LEU A 392 4.59 -26.65 -1.43
C LEU A 392 3.96 -27.61 -0.42
N GLU A 393 4.30 -28.89 -0.55
CA GLU A 393 3.78 -30.00 0.25
C GLU A 393 4.94 -30.83 0.81
N ASP A 394 4.81 -31.22 2.08
CA ASP A 394 5.66 -32.20 2.80
C ASP A 394 4.80 -33.45 2.96
N THR A 395 4.90 -34.38 2.00
CA THR A 395 3.99 -35.53 1.88
C THR A 395 4.42 -36.72 2.74
N ASP A 396 5.70 -36.79 3.12
CA ASP A 396 6.24 -37.81 4.03
C ASP A 396 6.31 -37.35 5.51
N GLY A 397 6.13 -36.06 5.78
CA GLY A 397 6.10 -35.47 7.11
C GLY A 397 7.49 -35.28 7.74
N ASN A 398 8.56 -35.34 6.96
CA ASN A 398 9.95 -35.22 7.43
C ASN A 398 10.36 -33.77 7.77
N GLY A 399 9.50 -32.80 7.50
CA GLY A 399 9.76 -31.39 7.76
C GLY A 399 10.42 -30.64 6.61
N LYS A 400 10.43 -31.21 5.40
CA LYS A 400 10.86 -30.60 4.13
C LYS A 400 9.79 -30.82 3.07
N ALA A 401 9.63 -29.87 2.17
CA ALA A 401 8.78 -30.06 1.02
C ALA A 401 9.42 -31.07 0.06
N ASP A 402 8.62 -32.02 -0.43
CA ASP A 402 8.99 -33.00 -1.44
C ASP A 402 8.20 -32.83 -2.76
N LYS A 403 7.22 -31.91 -2.76
CA LYS A 403 6.41 -31.59 -3.93
C LYS A 403 6.16 -30.09 -4.06
N SER A 404 6.23 -29.62 -5.30
CA SER A 404 5.87 -28.26 -5.72
C SER A 404 4.88 -28.30 -6.87
N THR A 405 3.91 -27.38 -6.90
CA THR A 405 2.91 -27.25 -7.97
C THR A 405 2.66 -25.78 -8.28
N VAL A 406 2.77 -25.38 -9.55
CA VAL A 406 2.37 -24.04 -10.00
C VAL A 406 0.85 -24.01 -10.12
N TRP A 407 0.19 -23.25 -9.23
CA TRP A 407 -1.26 -23.08 -9.22
C TRP A 407 -1.71 -21.93 -10.13
N ALA A 408 -0.97 -20.83 -10.14
CA ALA A 408 -1.16 -19.75 -11.10
C ALA A 408 0.19 -19.25 -11.62
N ASP A 409 0.23 -19.00 -12.92
CA ASP A 409 1.31 -18.31 -13.63
C ASP A 409 0.80 -16.98 -14.22
N ASP A 410 1.62 -16.27 -15.00
CA ASP A 410 1.27 -14.99 -15.64
C ASP A 410 0.61 -14.00 -14.64
N VAL A 411 1.13 -13.98 -13.42
CA VAL A 411 0.77 -12.99 -12.41
C VAL A 411 1.77 -11.83 -12.51
N HIS A 412 1.35 -10.61 -12.22
CA HIS A 412 2.23 -9.44 -12.32
C HIS A 412 2.62 -8.88 -10.94
N ILE A 413 3.86 -9.16 -10.52
CA ILE A 413 4.47 -8.69 -9.26
C ILE A 413 3.53 -8.90 -8.06
N PRO A 414 3.19 -10.16 -7.73
CA PRO A 414 2.26 -10.49 -6.65
C PRO A 414 2.88 -10.21 -5.29
N LEU A 415 2.68 -9.00 -4.78
CA LEU A 415 3.20 -8.57 -3.48
C LEU A 415 2.43 -9.19 -2.31
N SER A 416 1.17 -9.54 -2.53
CA SER A 416 0.35 -10.19 -1.52
C SER A 416 -0.80 -10.99 -2.14
N PHE A 417 -1.23 -12.02 -1.43
CA PHE A 417 -2.44 -12.77 -1.73
C PHE A 417 -3.14 -13.29 -0.48
N GLU A 418 -4.43 -13.59 -0.58
CA GLU A 418 -5.21 -14.25 0.47
C GLU A 418 -6.40 -15.03 -0.09
N PHE A 419 -6.77 -16.14 0.55
CA PHE A 419 -7.87 -17.01 0.14
C PHE A 419 -9.24 -16.41 0.45
N GLY A 420 -10.22 -16.65 -0.42
CA GLY A 420 -11.63 -16.38 -0.15
C GLY A 420 -12.49 -16.52 -1.40
N ASN A 421 -13.81 -16.64 -1.23
CA ASN A 421 -14.77 -16.80 -2.32
C ASN A 421 -14.44 -18.01 -3.23
N GLY A 422 -13.93 -19.09 -2.64
CA GLY A 422 -13.49 -20.30 -3.34
C GLY A 422 -12.26 -20.12 -4.24
N GLY A 423 -11.49 -19.04 -4.10
CA GLY A 423 -10.27 -18.78 -4.87
C GLY A 423 -9.27 -17.95 -4.08
N VAL A 424 -8.48 -17.12 -4.79
CA VAL A 424 -7.40 -16.30 -4.24
C VAL A 424 -7.53 -14.86 -4.74
N PHE A 425 -7.49 -13.90 -3.81
CA PHE A 425 -7.29 -12.50 -4.12
C PHE A 425 -5.79 -12.20 -4.20
N VAL A 426 -5.35 -11.49 -5.24
CA VAL A 426 -3.92 -11.23 -5.53
C VAL A 426 -3.72 -9.75 -5.86
N SER A 427 -2.63 -9.15 -5.40
CA SER A 427 -2.23 -7.81 -5.87
C SER A 427 -1.48 -7.87 -7.20
N GLU A 428 -1.89 -7.04 -8.17
CA GLU A 428 -1.29 -6.96 -9.50
C GLU A 428 -1.36 -5.52 -10.02
N GLU A 429 -0.51 -4.61 -9.51
CA GLU A 429 -0.70 -3.17 -9.76
C GLU A 429 -0.88 -2.78 -11.24
N PRO A 430 -1.87 -1.91 -11.56
CA PRO A 430 -2.77 -1.15 -10.66
C PRO A 430 -3.99 -1.93 -10.14
N ASP A 431 -4.03 -3.25 -10.35
CA ASP A 431 -5.19 -4.09 -10.14
C ASP A 431 -5.14 -4.85 -8.81
N PHE A 432 -6.35 -5.14 -8.33
CA PHE A 432 -6.64 -6.16 -7.33
C PHE A 432 -7.43 -7.25 -8.05
N SER A 433 -6.83 -8.43 -8.17
CA SER A 433 -7.34 -9.54 -8.97
C SER A 433 -7.93 -10.63 -8.09
N PHE A 434 -8.88 -11.37 -8.66
CA PHE A 434 -9.42 -12.61 -8.11
C PHE A 434 -9.13 -13.73 -9.12
N LEU A 435 -8.43 -14.76 -8.64
CA LEU A 435 -8.08 -15.97 -9.38
C LEU A 435 -8.84 -17.16 -8.78
N LYS A 436 -9.29 -18.08 -9.61
CA LYS A 436 -9.97 -19.30 -9.14
C LYS A 436 -9.72 -20.45 -10.10
N ASP A 437 -9.64 -21.63 -9.51
CA ASP A 437 -9.72 -22.93 -10.18
C ASP A 437 -11.20 -23.35 -10.22
N THR A 438 -11.80 -23.41 -11.41
CA THR A 438 -13.23 -23.68 -11.58
C THR A 438 -13.55 -25.12 -11.97
N ASP A 439 -12.57 -25.91 -12.39
CA ASP A 439 -12.74 -27.32 -12.79
C ASP A 439 -12.07 -28.34 -11.85
N GLY A 440 -11.25 -27.87 -10.90
CA GLY A 440 -10.60 -28.66 -9.86
C GLY A 440 -9.29 -29.32 -10.31
N ASP A 441 -8.69 -28.90 -11.43
CA ASP A 441 -7.43 -29.46 -11.93
C ASP A 441 -6.19 -29.00 -11.13
N GLY A 442 -6.37 -28.09 -10.17
CA GLY A 442 -5.29 -27.53 -9.38
C GLY A 442 -4.61 -26.32 -10.03
N LYS A 443 -5.25 -25.67 -11.01
CA LYS A 443 -4.77 -24.44 -11.66
C LYS A 443 -5.86 -23.38 -11.76
N ALA A 444 -5.45 -22.12 -11.70
CA ALA A 444 -6.37 -21.01 -11.89
C ALA A 444 -6.72 -20.78 -13.36
N ASP A 445 -7.98 -20.97 -13.72
CA ASP A 445 -8.55 -20.77 -15.06
C ASP A 445 -9.42 -19.51 -15.15
N LEU A 446 -10.01 -19.07 -14.03
CA LEU A 446 -10.75 -17.80 -13.94
C LEU A 446 -9.84 -16.68 -13.45
N ARG A 447 -9.81 -15.55 -14.19
CA ARG A 447 -9.11 -14.32 -13.78
C ARG A 447 -10.04 -13.10 -13.86
N LEU A 448 -10.20 -12.38 -12.75
CA LEU A 448 -11.05 -11.19 -12.67
C LEU A 448 -10.34 -10.02 -11.99
N ARG A 449 -10.14 -8.92 -12.73
CA ARG A 449 -9.73 -7.62 -12.18
C ARG A 449 -10.88 -6.98 -11.41
N THR A 450 -10.93 -7.24 -10.11
CA THR A 450 -12.08 -6.94 -9.24
C THR A 450 -12.10 -5.47 -8.82
N LEU A 451 -10.93 -4.87 -8.59
CA LEU A 451 -10.74 -3.43 -8.41
C LEU A 451 -9.51 -3.00 -9.22
N THR A 452 -9.48 -1.74 -9.66
CA THR A 452 -8.34 -1.17 -10.37
C THR A 452 -8.16 0.29 -9.96
N GLY A 453 -7.03 0.88 -10.35
CA GLY A 453 -6.71 2.28 -10.07
C GLY A 453 -5.88 2.50 -8.83
N PHE A 454 -5.29 1.45 -8.25
CA PHE A 454 -4.26 1.63 -7.23
C PHE A 454 -3.02 2.31 -7.82
N GLY A 455 -2.29 3.08 -7.02
CA GLY A 455 -1.06 3.75 -7.44
C GLY A 455 -0.04 2.75 -8.01
N CYS A 456 0.85 3.21 -8.87
CA CYS A 456 1.93 2.40 -9.46
C CYS A 456 3.29 3.09 -9.36
N GLU A 457 3.40 4.11 -8.51
CA GLU A 457 4.57 4.99 -8.49
C GLU A 457 5.81 4.32 -7.91
N ASP A 458 5.67 3.30 -7.05
CA ASP A 458 6.78 2.52 -6.50
C ASP A 458 6.36 1.11 -6.09
N SER A 459 6.91 0.12 -6.79
CA SER A 459 6.70 -1.33 -6.59
C SER A 459 7.00 -1.86 -5.18
N HIS A 460 7.73 -1.14 -4.33
CA HIS A 460 7.88 -1.57 -2.92
C HIS A 460 6.76 -1.11 -2.01
N HIS A 461 6.13 0.00 -2.36
CA HIS A 461 5.08 0.64 -1.58
C HIS A 461 3.69 0.24 -2.07
N ALA A 462 3.70 -0.43 -3.22
CA ALA A 462 2.60 -0.98 -3.98
C ALA A 462 1.64 -1.85 -3.18
N LEU A 463 0.44 -2.12 -3.68
CA LEU A 463 -0.64 -2.82 -2.98
C LEU A 463 -0.19 -4.15 -2.31
N HIS A 464 -0.23 -4.25 -0.98
CA HIS A 464 0.24 -5.41 -0.19
C HIS A 464 -0.55 -5.62 1.13
N ASP A 465 -0.08 -6.59 1.94
CA ASP A 465 -0.61 -6.97 3.26
C ASP A 465 -2.07 -7.47 3.27
N PHE A 466 -2.44 -8.33 2.32
CA PHE A 466 -3.76 -8.94 2.25
C PHE A 466 -3.96 -9.87 3.44
N VAL A 467 -4.97 -9.57 4.26
CA VAL A 467 -5.33 -10.34 5.45
C VAL A 467 -6.79 -10.12 5.82
N TRP A 468 -7.48 -11.16 6.30
CA TRP A 468 -8.82 -11.00 6.85
C TRP A 468 -8.77 -10.37 8.24
N THR A 469 -9.58 -9.35 8.47
CA THR A 469 -9.87 -8.90 9.84
C THR A 469 -10.62 -10.01 10.58
N PRO A 470 -10.48 -10.10 11.92
CA PRO A 470 -11.21 -11.11 12.70
C PRO A 470 -12.72 -11.12 12.44
N ASP A 471 -13.28 -9.95 12.14
CA ASP A 471 -14.70 -9.70 11.92
C ASP A 471 -15.15 -9.77 10.45
N GLY A 472 -14.23 -9.97 9.49
CA GLY A 472 -14.57 -10.50 8.17
C GLY A 472 -14.48 -9.58 6.95
N ASP A 473 -13.70 -8.49 7.01
CA ASP A 473 -13.33 -7.73 5.81
C ASP A 473 -11.88 -8.05 5.39
N LEU A 474 -11.60 -7.96 4.09
CA LEU A 474 -10.23 -8.11 3.59
C LEU A 474 -9.54 -6.76 3.76
N LEU A 475 -8.52 -6.75 4.60
CA LEU A 475 -7.66 -5.60 4.84
C LEU A 475 -6.46 -5.68 3.88
N PHE A 476 -6.08 -4.52 3.34
CA PHE A 476 -4.82 -4.33 2.60
C PHE A 476 -4.46 -2.84 2.58
N ARG A 477 -3.29 -2.50 2.02
CA ARG A 477 -2.82 -1.12 1.95
C ARG A 477 -1.93 -0.83 0.76
N ASP A 478 -1.79 0.47 0.52
CA ASP A 478 -0.73 1.06 -0.27
C ASP A 478 0.05 2.07 0.61
N SER A 479 1.26 2.43 0.21
CA SER A 479 2.20 3.20 1.02
C SER A 479 2.61 4.53 0.36
N ILE A 480 3.63 5.20 0.91
CA ILE A 480 4.05 6.55 0.48
C ILE A 480 4.29 6.63 -1.05
N PHE A 481 4.17 7.83 -1.62
CA PHE A 481 4.25 8.13 -3.08
C PHE A 481 3.01 7.76 -3.90
N LEU A 482 2.20 6.81 -3.46
CA LEU A 482 1.10 6.28 -4.26
C LEU A 482 -0.13 7.18 -4.25
N ASN A 483 -0.75 7.35 -5.42
CA ASN A 483 -2.00 8.09 -5.60
C ASN A 483 -3.06 7.15 -6.17
N SER A 484 -3.85 6.56 -5.28
CA SER A 484 -4.86 5.57 -5.62
C SER A 484 -6.22 6.22 -5.89
N GLN A 485 -6.87 5.77 -6.96
CA GLN A 485 -8.16 6.23 -7.45
C GLN A 485 -9.01 5.08 -7.99
N ILE A 486 -9.91 4.55 -7.16
CA ILE A 486 -10.69 3.36 -7.46
C ILE A 486 -12.15 3.75 -7.67
N GLU A 487 -12.71 3.41 -8.82
CA GLU A 487 -14.13 3.55 -9.10
C GLU A 487 -14.91 2.38 -8.50
N THR A 488 -16.07 2.62 -7.89
CA THR A 488 -16.91 1.58 -7.30
C THR A 488 -18.39 1.86 -7.53
N ALA A 489 -19.24 0.86 -7.32
CA ALA A 489 -20.70 1.03 -7.34
C ALA A 489 -21.21 2.05 -6.28
N TYR A 490 -20.37 2.40 -5.30
CA TYR A 490 -20.66 3.34 -4.22
C TYR A 490 -19.95 4.70 -4.39
N GLY A 491 -19.30 4.92 -5.53
CA GLY A 491 -18.56 6.13 -5.86
C GLY A 491 -17.04 5.95 -5.78
N PRO A 492 -16.29 7.00 -6.17
CA PRO A 492 -14.84 6.95 -6.20
C PRO A 492 -14.22 6.92 -4.80
N ILE A 493 -13.20 6.09 -4.63
CA ILE A 493 -12.37 5.97 -3.45
C ILE A 493 -10.97 6.46 -3.80
N ARG A 494 -10.55 7.56 -3.15
CA ARG A 494 -9.26 8.21 -3.42
C ARG A 494 -8.39 8.28 -2.19
N VAL A 495 -7.12 7.97 -2.36
CA VAL A 495 -6.09 8.04 -1.33
C VAL A 495 -4.87 8.71 -1.92
N LYS A 496 -4.37 9.72 -1.22
CA LYS A 496 -3.08 10.34 -1.49
C LYS A 496 -2.08 9.76 -0.51
N ASN A 497 -0.91 9.35 -0.98
CA ASN A 497 0.28 9.15 -0.17
C ASN A 497 0.04 8.22 1.05
N SER A 498 -0.31 6.97 0.74
CA SER A 498 -0.67 5.86 1.65
C SER A 498 -2.06 5.89 2.27
N GLY A 499 -2.65 4.69 2.39
CA GLY A 499 -3.87 4.45 3.17
C GLY A 499 -4.17 2.97 3.35
N TRP A 500 -5.03 2.68 4.32
CA TRP A 500 -5.59 1.35 4.52
C TRP A 500 -6.93 1.22 3.81
N PHE A 501 -7.19 0.03 3.31
CA PHE A 501 -8.42 -0.34 2.65
C PHE A 501 -9.07 -1.53 3.37
N SER A 502 -10.39 -1.50 3.44
CA SER A 502 -11.21 -2.65 3.85
C SER A 502 -12.17 -2.96 2.70
N TYR A 503 -12.11 -4.19 2.20
CA TYR A 503 -12.94 -4.70 1.11
C TYR A 503 -13.83 -5.85 1.58
N ARG A 504 -15.12 -5.76 1.26
CA ARG A 504 -16.09 -6.82 1.47
C ARG A 504 -16.53 -7.40 0.12
N PRO A 505 -16.08 -8.61 -0.27
CA PRO A 505 -16.39 -9.19 -1.58
C PRO A 505 -17.89 -9.36 -1.83
N LYS A 506 -18.65 -9.91 -0.88
CA LYS A 506 -20.10 -10.18 -1.02
C LYS A 506 -20.94 -8.95 -1.39
N THR A 507 -20.47 -7.74 -1.07
CA THR A 507 -21.17 -6.48 -1.38
C THR A 507 -20.34 -5.55 -2.25
N HIS A 508 -19.18 -6.01 -2.75
CA HIS A 508 -18.18 -5.21 -3.48
C HIS A 508 -17.85 -3.85 -2.83
N ARG A 509 -17.91 -3.78 -1.50
CA ARG A 509 -17.78 -2.49 -0.80
C ARG A 509 -16.34 -2.30 -0.37
N LEU A 510 -15.67 -1.34 -1.00
CA LEU A 510 -14.36 -0.85 -0.61
C LEU A 510 -14.52 0.39 0.27
N ARG A 511 -13.75 0.47 1.36
CA ARG A 511 -13.66 1.64 2.24
C ARG A 511 -12.21 1.97 2.51
N THR A 512 -11.92 3.25 2.68
CA THR A 512 -10.59 3.71 3.08
C THR A 512 -10.60 4.33 4.47
N PHE A 513 -9.51 4.09 5.18
CA PHE A 513 -9.28 4.62 6.52
C PHE A 513 -7.78 4.77 6.75
N GLY A 514 -7.41 5.51 7.80
CA GLY A 514 -6.01 5.59 8.22
C GLY A 514 -5.05 6.08 7.15
N SER A 515 -5.45 7.03 6.30
CA SER A 515 -4.52 7.72 5.41
C SER A 515 -3.77 8.81 6.16
N TYR A 516 -2.44 8.69 6.29
CA TYR A 516 -1.54 9.64 6.92
C TYR A 516 -0.14 9.51 6.29
N PRO A 517 0.74 10.52 6.41
CA PRO A 517 2.12 10.37 5.95
C PRO A 517 2.87 9.26 6.71
N ASN A 518 3.01 8.08 6.10
CA ASN A 518 3.83 6.96 6.57
C ASN A 518 4.85 6.56 5.51
N THR A 519 5.71 5.58 5.79
CA THR A 519 6.77 5.15 4.87
C THR A 519 6.40 3.87 4.12
N ASN A 520 6.77 2.71 4.64
CA ASN A 520 6.48 1.40 4.05
C ASN A 520 6.36 0.32 5.13
N PRO A 521 5.24 0.26 5.87
CA PRO A 521 4.99 -0.87 6.74
C PRO A 521 4.67 -2.10 5.93
N TRP A 522 5.33 -3.20 6.27
CA TRP A 522 4.94 -4.53 5.86
C TRP A 522 4.64 -5.39 7.08
N GLY A 523 3.74 -6.35 6.92
CA GLY A 523 3.41 -7.33 7.94
C GLY A 523 2.27 -6.85 8.82
N VAL A 524 1.18 -7.61 8.77
CA VAL A 524 -0.03 -7.39 9.55
C VAL A 524 -0.41 -8.66 10.29
N THR A 525 -0.81 -8.50 11.55
CA THR A 525 -1.48 -9.54 12.32
C THR A 525 -2.48 -8.94 13.31
N PHE A 526 -3.16 -9.80 14.06
CA PHE A 526 -4.12 -9.40 15.07
C PHE A 526 -3.84 -10.13 16.38
N ASP A 527 -3.93 -9.42 17.49
CA ASP A 527 -3.92 -10.09 18.80
C ASP A 527 -5.23 -10.86 19.05
N LYS A 528 -5.29 -11.61 20.15
CA LYS A 528 -6.48 -12.43 20.45
C LYS A 528 -7.78 -11.63 20.61
N TRP A 529 -7.69 -10.33 20.91
CA TRP A 529 -8.86 -9.44 21.05
C TRP A 529 -9.16 -8.69 19.75
N GLY A 530 -8.41 -8.98 18.70
CA GLY A 530 -8.56 -8.41 17.38
C GLY A 530 -7.94 -7.03 17.22
N HIS A 531 -7.04 -6.58 18.11
CA HIS A 531 -6.29 -5.35 17.83
C HIS A 531 -5.40 -5.55 16.61
N HIS A 532 -5.52 -4.64 15.64
CA HIS A 532 -4.69 -4.61 14.44
C HIS A 532 -3.27 -4.19 14.83
N VAL A 533 -2.30 -5.04 14.49
CA VAL A 533 -0.86 -4.80 14.62
C VAL A 533 -0.23 -4.71 13.23
N ALA A 534 0.58 -3.68 13.00
CA ALA A 534 1.35 -3.49 11.77
C ALA A 534 2.76 -3.00 12.11
N SER A 535 3.68 -2.87 11.16
CA SER A 535 5.04 -2.37 11.48
C SER A 535 5.12 -0.85 11.61
N HIS A 536 4.23 -0.13 10.95
CA HIS A 536 4.21 1.33 10.90
C HIS A 536 2.77 1.84 10.83
N PRO A 537 2.13 2.09 11.98
CA PRO A 537 2.62 1.97 13.35
C PRO A 537 2.35 0.58 13.95
N ILE A 538 2.99 0.32 15.10
CA ILE A 538 2.84 -0.93 15.85
C ILE A 538 1.39 -1.19 16.24
N PHE A 539 0.74 -0.26 16.94
CA PHE A 539 -0.67 -0.39 17.31
C PHE A 539 -1.60 0.25 16.26
N ALA A 540 -1.71 -0.40 15.11
CA ALA A 540 -2.43 0.09 13.93
C ALA A 540 -3.94 0.30 14.18
N SER A 541 -4.55 -0.32 15.19
CA SER A 541 -5.95 -0.06 15.60
C SER A 541 -6.28 1.43 15.77
N THR A 542 -5.31 2.20 16.27
CA THR A 542 -5.44 3.66 16.50
C THR A 542 -5.72 4.46 15.22
N PHE A 543 -5.41 3.89 14.06
CA PHE A 543 -5.45 4.56 12.76
C PHE A 543 -6.71 4.19 11.97
N HIS A 544 -7.73 3.62 12.61
CA HIS A 544 -8.92 3.12 11.91
C HIS A 544 -10.03 4.16 11.70
N ALA A 545 -9.80 5.44 12.01
CA ALA A 545 -10.75 6.50 11.64
C ALA A 545 -10.89 6.59 10.11
N THR A 546 -12.12 6.82 9.62
CA THR A 546 -12.34 7.00 8.18
C THR A 546 -11.65 8.27 7.69
N ASN A 547 -11.19 8.26 6.44
CA ASN A 547 -10.36 9.33 5.90
C ASN A 547 -11.06 10.72 5.89
N PRO A 548 -10.28 11.81 5.97
CA PRO A 548 -10.77 13.16 5.68
C PRO A 548 -11.21 13.28 4.20
N PRO A 549 -11.90 14.36 3.82
CA PRO A 549 -12.17 14.63 2.41
C PRO A 549 -10.86 14.75 1.62
N TYR A 550 -10.74 13.99 0.52
CA TYR A 550 -9.63 14.08 -0.42
C TYR A 550 -9.46 15.52 -0.93
N PRO A 551 -8.24 16.06 -1.12
CA PRO A 551 -6.92 15.41 -1.05
C PRO A 551 -6.26 15.45 0.33
N LYS A 552 -6.99 15.79 1.39
CA LYS A 552 -6.42 15.84 2.73
C LYS A 552 -6.07 14.42 3.21
N GLN A 553 -5.14 14.35 4.16
CA GLN A 553 -4.80 13.15 4.91
C GLN A 553 -4.91 13.45 6.41
N HIS A 554 -5.00 12.41 7.23
CA HIS A 554 -4.83 12.56 8.67
C HIS A 554 -3.44 13.11 8.99
N PRO A 555 -3.29 13.83 10.11
CA PRO A 555 -2.01 14.36 10.54
C PRO A 555 -0.99 13.22 10.76
N ARG A 556 0.29 13.53 10.56
CA ARG A 556 1.37 12.60 10.91
C ARG A 556 1.31 12.30 12.41
N PRO A 557 1.30 11.03 12.83
CA PRO A 557 1.30 10.69 14.25
C PRO A 557 2.60 11.15 14.93
N SER A 558 2.52 11.55 16.19
CA SER A 558 3.67 11.90 17.03
C SER A 558 3.63 11.07 18.31
N GLY A 559 4.78 10.61 18.78
CA GLY A 559 4.88 9.79 20.00
C GLY A 559 4.30 8.38 19.89
N ILE A 560 3.99 7.90 18.67
CA ILE A 560 3.50 6.55 18.41
C ILE A 560 4.61 5.74 17.74
N GLN A 561 4.89 4.55 18.29
CA GLN A 561 5.97 3.67 17.83
C GLN A 561 5.71 3.13 16.42
N ALA A 562 6.75 3.16 15.59
CA ALA A 562 6.71 2.69 14.21
C ALA A 562 8.13 2.28 13.74
N TYR A 563 8.20 1.31 12.84
CA TYR A 563 9.44 0.80 12.27
C TYR A 563 9.44 0.82 10.75
N SER A 564 10.62 0.92 10.18
CA SER A 564 10.89 0.59 8.78
C SER A 564 11.78 -0.66 8.71
N GLY A 565 11.77 -1.35 7.57
CA GLY A 565 12.64 -2.51 7.35
C GLY A 565 12.17 -3.81 8.01
N THR A 566 10.89 -3.91 8.35
CA THR A 566 10.22 -5.07 8.95
C THR A 566 9.07 -5.51 8.07
N CYS A 567 8.89 -6.82 7.86
CA CYS A 567 7.95 -7.31 6.85
C CYS A 567 6.94 -8.37 7.25
N GLY A 568 7.22 -9.18 8.26
CA GLY A 568 6.34 -10.27 8.69
C GLY A 568 6.24 -10.32 10.20
N GLN A 569 5.06 -10.72 10.70
CA GLN A 569 4.61 -10.53 12.07
C GLN A 569 3.66 -11.65 12.50
N GLU A 570 3.91 -12.30 13.64
CA GLU A 570 3.03 -13.33 14.22
C GLU A 570 3.02 -13.36 15.76
N PHE A 571 1.85 -13.65 16.35
CA PHE A 571 1.73 -13.92 17.78
C PHE A 571 2.07 -15.37 18.11
N ILE A 572 2.71 -15.59 19.26
CA ILE A 572 3.00 -16.92 19.78
C ILE A 572 1.84 -17.35 20.66
N ASP A 573 1.02 -18.25 20.14
CA ASP A 573 -0.13 -18.82 20.84
C ASP A 573 -0.22 -20.35 20.69
N TRP A 574 0.83 -20.97 20.14
CA TRP A 574 0.97 -22.42 19.97
C TRP A 574 1.76 -23.03 21.13
N GLU A 575 1.20 -24.05 21.77
CA GLU A 575 1.87 -24.80 22.88
C GLU A 575 3.17 -25.51 22.44
N THR A 576 3.43 -25.58 21.14
CA THR A 576 4.68 -26.06 20.54
C THR A 576 5.85 -25.10 20.74
N PHE A 577 5.62 -23.90 21.28
CA PHE A 577 6.65 -22.91 21.62
C PHE A 577 6.81 -22.77 23.14
N PRO A 578 7.99 -22.33 23.64
CA PRO A 578 8.26 -22.22 25.07
C PRO A 578 7.20 -21.41 25.84
N LYS A 579 6.87 -21.86 27.06
CA LYS A 579 5.80 -21.27 27.89
C LYS A 579 6.04 -19.78 28.21
N ASP A 580 7.30 -19.37 28.38
CA ASP A 580 7.69 -17.97 28.65
C ASP A 580 7.53 -17.04 27.44
N MET A 581 7.26 -17.62 26.26
CA MET A 581 7.06 -16.88 25.01
C MET A 581 5.58 -16.71 24.63
N GLN A 582 4.67 -17.43 25.29
CA GLN A 582 3.23 -17.39 25.00
C GLN A 582 2.64 -16.01 25.22
N GLY A 583 1.80 -15.56 24.28
CA GLY A 583 1.23 -14.21 24.25
C GLY A 583 2.21 -13.12 23.81
N GLY A 584 3.47 -13.46 23.58
CA GLY A 584 4.43 -12.59 22.92
C GLY A 584 4.31 -12.65 21.40
N PHE A 585 5.23 -11.97 20.73
CA PHE A 585 5.11 -11.62 19.33
C PHE A 585 6.46 -11.74 18.62
N ILE A 586 6.47 -12.29 17.41
CA ILE A 586 7.65 -12.47 16.56
C ILE A 586 7.53 -11.57 15.34
N LYS A 587 8.62 -10.90 14.98
CA LYS A 587 8.71 -10.19 13.69
C LYS A 587 10.02 -10.44 12.97
N VAL A 588 9.96 -10.30 11.65
CA VAL A 588 11.15 -10.35 10.81
C VAL A 588 11.60 -8.96 10.37
N ARG A 589 12.91 -8.74 10.41
CA ARG A 589 13.58 -7.49 10.07
C ARG A 589 14.71 -7.74 9.09
N TYR A 590 14.59 -7.22 7.87
CA TYR A 590 15.64 -7.32 6.85
C TYR A 590 16.55 -6.07 6.78
N LYS A 591 16.16 -4.99 7.48
CA LYS A 591 16.98 -3.78 7.60
C LYS A 591 16.90 -3.19 9.02
N PRO A 592 18.04 -2.80 9.63
CA PRO A 592 19.42 -2.94 9.16
C PRO A 592 20.11 -4.25 9.59
N THR A 593 19.42 -5.17 10.28
CA THR A 593 20.10 -6.21 11.09
C THR A 593 19.78 -7.67 10.78
N ASN A 594 18.94 -8.01 9.78
CA ASN A 594 18.67 -9.39 9.33
C ASN A 594 18.29 -10.38 10.47
N ARG A 595 17.16 -10.10 11.15
CA ARG A 595 16.74 -10.80 12.37
C ARG A 595 15.34 -11.38 12.27
N VAL A 596 15.13 -12.44 13.06
CA VAL A 596 13.83 -12.92 13.53
C VAL A 596 13.77 -12.59 15.02
N GLU A 597 13.04 -11.55 15.37
CA GLU A 597 13.04 -10.92 16.70
C GLU A 597 11.84 -11.43 17.52
N TYR A 598 12.08 -11.76 18.80
CA TYR A 598 11.03 -12.02 19.79
C TYR A 598 10.79 -10.78 20.66
N HIS A 599 9.51 -10.45 20.84
CA HIS A 599 9.01 -9.31 21.57
C HIS A 599 7.93 -9.72 22.57
N ARG A 600 7.86 -9.00 23.70
CA ARG A 600 6.67 -9.01 24.57
C ARG A 600 5.65 -8.00 24.07
N TRP A 601 4.38 -8.35 24.17
CA TRP A 601 3.23 -7.48 23.90
C TRP A 601 2.67 -6.96 25.23
N ILE A 602 2.72 -5.66 25.46
CA ILE A 602 2.50 -5.04 26.77
C ILE A 602 1.33 -4.05 26.69
N ASP A 603 0.43 -4.11 27.66
CA ASP A 603 -0.66 -3.14 27.81
C ASP A 603 -0.11 -1.82 28.39
N ALA A 604 -0.28 -0.73 27.65
CA ALA A 604 0.14 0.62 28.02
C ALA A 604 -1.05 1.53 28.39
N GLY A 605 -2.23 0.95 28.63
CA GLY A 605 -3.44 1.63 29.08
C GLY A 605 -4.41 2.01 27.95
N ASP A 606 -3.97 2.87 27.02
CA ASP A 606 -4.77 3.29 25.85
C ASP A 606 -4.38 2.60 24.54
N HIS A 607 -3.38 1.71 24.59
CA HIS A 607 -2.87 0.93 23.48
C HIS A 607 -2.01 -0.23 23.97
N MET A 608 -1.54 -1.05 23.02
CA MET A 608 -0.53 -2.07 23.25
C MET A 608 0.82 -1.65 22.66
N GLU A 609 1.92 -1.97 23.33
CA GLU A 609 3.30 -1.72 22.87
C GLU A 609 4.09 -3.01 22.74
N GLU A 610 5.10 -3.01 21.86
CA GLU A 610 6.06 -4.11 21.77
C GLU A 610 7.36 -3.78 22.52
N LYS A 611 7.93 -4.79 23.18
CA LYS A 611 9.24 -4.70 23.83
C LYS A 611 10.15 -5.83 23.36
N TYR A 612 11.24 -5.47 22.69
CA TYR A 612 12.27 -6.42 22.26
C TYR A 612 12.82 -7.23 23.45
N VAL A 613 13.00 -8.53 23.24
CA VAL A 613 13.56 -9.46 24.23
C VAL A 613 14.84 -10.11 23.71
N SER A 614 14.75 -10.83 22.58
CA SER A 614 15.86 -11.62 22.04
C SER A 614 15.68 -11.86 20.54
N ASP A 615 16.73 -12.40 19.91
CA ASP A 615 16.70 -12.89 18.53
C ASP A 615 16.48 -14.42 18.56
N ILE A 616 15.53 -14.93 17.77
CA ILE A 616 15.41 -16.37 17.48
C ILE A 616 16.46 -16.76 16.43
N ILE A 617 16.62 -15.90 15.41
CA ILE A 617 17.65 -16.01 14.37
C ILE A 617 18.29 -14.64 14.17
N PHE A 618 19.62 -14.60 14.13
CA PHE A 618 20.40 -13.51 13.57
C PHE A 618 21.28 -14.04 12.43
N SER A 619 21.09 -13.54 11.20
CA SER A 619 21.95 -13.90 10.07
C SER A 619 23.12 -12.94 9.91
N LYS A 620 24.33 -13.48 9.77
CA LYS A 620 25.53 -12.71 9.41
C LYS A 620 25.61 -12.42 7.91
N ASN A 621 24.84 -13.12 7.08
CA ASN A 621 24.77 -12.86 5.65
C ASN A 621 23.70 -11.83 5.34
N LEU A 622 24.09 -10.76 4.64
CA LEU A 622 23.16 -9.69 4.27
C LEU A 622 22.22 -10.07 3.11
N SER A 623 22.46 -11.21 2.45
CA SER A 623 21.60 -11.79 1.41
C SER A 623 20.32 -12.43 1.95
N PHE A 624 20.29 -12.87 3.21
CA PHE A 624 19.07 -13.30 3.89
C PHE A 624 18.13 -12.11 4.07
N ILE A 625 16.96 -12.15 3.45
CA ILE A 625 15.98 -11.07 3.46
C ILE A 625 14.63 -11.69 3.83
N PRO A 626 14.34 -11.81 5.15
CA PRO A 626 13.08 -12.37 5.58
C PRO A 626 11.95 -11.37 5.37
N VAL A 627 11.00 -11.72 4.50
CA VAL A 627 9.92 -10.84 4.03
C VAL A 627 8.54 -11.23 4.53
N ASP A 628 8.32 -12.47 4.98
CA ASP A 628 7.08 -12.87 5.66
C ASP A 628 7.36 -13.99 6.66
N ILE A 629 6.44 -14.19 7.61
CA ILE A 629 6.49 -15.27 8.60
C ILE A 629 5.08 -15.76 8.94
N LYS A 630 4.87 -17.08 9.05
CA LYS A 630 3.58 -17.69 9.39
C LYS A 630 3.74 -18.97 10.21
N PHE A 631 2.87 -19.18 11.18
CA PHE A 631 2.70 -20.51 11.79
C PHE A 631 2.01 -21.46 10.81
N GLY A 632 2.55 -22.67 10.68
CA GLY A 632 1.94 -23.76 9.95
C GLY A 632 0.95 -24.56 10.80
N PRO A 633 0.17 -25.46 10.17
CA PRO A 633 -0.97 -26.14 10.80
C PRO A 633 -0.60 -27.07 11.96
N ARG A 634 0.69 -27.42 12.09
CA ARG A 634 1.23 -28.29 13.13
C ARG A 634 1.97 -27.53 14.24
N GLY A 635 2.03 -26.20 14.16
CA GLY A 635 2.69 -25.34 15.16
C GLY A 635 4.18 -25.10 14.93
N ALA A 636 4.71 -25.41 13.75
CA ALA A 636 6.04 -24.93 13.32
C ALA A 636 5.92 -23.53 12.70
N LEU A 637 6.98 -22.71 12.79
CA LEU A 637 7.00 -21.36 12.26
C LEU A 637 7.82 -21.32 10.95
N TYR A 638 7.30 -20.66 9.91
CA TYR A 638 7.91 -20.64 8.58
C TYR A 638 8.27 -19.22 8.17
N ILE A 639 9.45 -19.03 7.60
CA ILE A 639 9.98 -17.74 7.13
C ILE A 639 10.10 -17.77 5.62
N CYS A 640 9.54 -16.75 4.97
CA CYS A 640 9.73 -16.46 3.56
C CYS A 640 11.01 -15.62 3.39
N ASP A 641 12.05 -16.19 2.81
CA ASP A 641 13.32 -15.52 2.53
C ASP A 641 13.42 -15.21 1.04
N TRP A 642 13.28 -13.91 0.69
CA TRP A 642 13.37 -13.43 -0.69
C TRP A 642 14.75 -13.69 -1.31
N TYR A 643 15.78 -13.81 -0.45
CA TYR A 643 17.19 -14.07 -0.76
C TYR A 643 17.77 -13.30 -1.96
N ASN A 644 18.55 -12.24 -1.71
CA ASN A 644 19.18 -11.50 -2.79
C ASN A 644 20.56 -10.92 -2.43
N PRO A 645 21.60 -11.12 -3.27
CA PRO A 645 22.93 -10.54 -3.03
C PRO A 645 22.97 -9.02 -2.91
N ILE A 646 22.05 -8.31 -3.58
CA ILE A 646 21.92 -6.85 -3.47
C ILE A 646 20.50 -6.43 -3.09
N LYS A 647 20.43 -5.51 -2.13
CA LYS A 647 19.16 -5.00 -1.60
C LYS A 647 19.02 -3.50 -1.80
N GLY A 648 17.78 -3.05 -2.05
CA GLY A 648 17.41 -1.64 -2.16
C GLY A 648 17.42 -1.08 -3.58
N HIS A 649 16.50 -0.15 -3.86
CA HIS A 649 16.28 0.38 -5.21
C HIS A 649 16.84 1.80 -5.41
N ALA A 650 17.40 2.43 -4.37
CA ALA A 650 18.02 3.75 -4.50
C ALA A 650 19.55 3.66 -4.67
N GLN A 651 20.14 2.57 -4.18
CA GLN A 651 21.59 2.36 -4.10
C GLN A 651 22.16 1.67 -5.35
N TYR A 652 21.34 0.89 -6.04
CA TYR A 652 21.68 0.09 -7.23
C TYR A 652 20.67 0.38 -8.34
N SER A 653 21.08 0.23 -9.59
CA SER A 653 20.14 0.20 -10.73
C SER A 653 19.12 -0.92 -10.53
N LEU A 654 17.91 -0.76 -11.08
CA LEU A 654 16.91 -1.83 -11.08
C LEU A 654 17.25 -2.94 -12.08
N ARG A 655 18.17 -2.69 -13.02
CA ARG A 655 18.70 -3.65 -13.99
C ARG A 655 20.12 -4.13 -13.65
N ASP A 656 20.61 -3.85 -12.44
CA ASP A 656 21.89 -4.40 -11.96
C ASP A 656 21.82 -5.93 -12.05
N ASP A 657 22.75 -6.51 -12.80
CA ASP A 657 22.82 -7.94 -13.15
C ASP A 657 23.06 -8.85 -11.95
N ARG A 658 23.51 -8.30 -10.82
CA ARG A 658 23.66 -9.03 -9.55
C ARG A 658 22.36 -9.14 -8.77
N ARG A 659 21.28 -8.49 -9.22
CA ARG A 659 19.94 -8.74 -8.67
C ARG A 659 19.55 -10.15 -9.06
N ASP A 660 19.66 -11.04 -8.09
CA ASP A 660 19.33 -12.43 -8.32
C ASP A 660 17.83 -12.59 -8.62
N LYS A 661 17.52 -13.44 -9.60
CA LYS A 661 16.15 -13.74 -10.05
C LYS A 661 15.81 -15.23 -9.98
N HIS A 662 16.65 -16.00 -9.28
CA HIS A 662 16.65 -17.46 -9.35
C HIS A 662 16.59 -18.12 -7.98
N SER A 663 16.85 -17.37 -6.91
CA SER A 663 17.04 -17.89 -5.57
C SER A 663 15.92 -17.47 -4.63
N GLY A 664 15.66 -18.29 -3.62
CA GLY A 664 14.52 -18.07 -2.73
C GLY A 664 14.29 -19.26 -1.83
N ARG A 665 14.03 -19.00 -0.53
CA ARG A 665 14.00 -20.08 0.48
C ARG A 665 12.83 -19.94 1.42
N ILE A 666 12.33 -21.09 1.85
CA ILE A 666 11.44 -21.21 2.99
C ILE A 666 12.21 -21.88 4.12
N TRP A 667 12.34 -21.19 5.25
CA TRP A 667 12.94 -21.74 6.46
C TRP A 667 11.87 -22.17 7.45
N ARG A 668 12.09 -23.27 8.16
CA ARG A 668 11.19 -23.80 9.20
C ARG A 668 11.88 -23.77 10.55
N ILE A 669 11.18 -23.29 11.56
CA ILE A 669 11.61 -23.22 12.96
C ILE A 669 10.72 -24.11 13.81
N THR A 670 11.35 -24.93 14.66
CA THR A 670 10.69 -25.75 15.69
C THR A 670 11.39 -25.58 17.02
N ALA A 671 10.69 -25.77 18.14
CA ALA A 671 11.30 -25.79 19.47
C ALA A 671 11.69 -27.23 19.83
N LYS A 672 12.95 -27.45 20.25
CA LYS A 672 13.54 -28.79 20.41
C LYS A 672 12.83 -29.68 21.43
N GLU A 673 12.30 -29.07 22.49
CA GLU A 673 11.65 -29.78 23.61
C GLU A 673 10.14 -29.96 23.41
N HIS A 674 9.60 -29.55 22.25
CA HIS A 674 8.17 -29.59 21.99
C HIS A 674 7.86 -30.41 20.74
N LYS A 675 6.93 -31.37 20.87
CA LYS A 675 6.42 -32.13 19.72
C LYS A 675 5.43 -31.27 18.94
N LEU A 676 5.50 -31.33 17.60
CA LEU A 676 4.49 -30.74 16.74
C LEU A 676 3.12 -31.43 16.90
N ASN A 677 2.07 -30.64 16.71
CA ASN A 677 0.69 -31.12 16.78
C ASN A 677 0.30 -31.86 15.50
N ASP A 678 -0.75 -32.67 15.59
CA ASP A 678 -1.47 -33.11 14.40
C ASP A 678 -2.26 -31.92 13.82
N PRO A 679 -2.34 -31.79 12.49
CA PRO A 679 -3.05 -30.68 11.87
C PRO A 679 -4.54 -30.77 12.22
N VAL A 680 -5.11 -29.66 12.69
CA VAL A 680 -6.56 -29.57 12.92
C VAL A 680 -7.28 -29.62 11.58
N LYS A 681 -8.25 -30.54 11.47
CA LYS A 681 -9.09 -30.66 10.27
C LYS A 681 -9.98 -29.42 10.12
N ILE A 682 -9.99 -28.84 8.92
CA ILE A 682 -10.81 -27.68 8.57
C ILE A 682 -11.61 -27.99 7.31
N GLU A 683 -10.94 -28.25 6.18
CA GLU A 683 -11.62 -28.61 4.94
C GLU A 683 -12.56 -29.83 5.15
N GLY A 684 -13.77 -29.74 4.63
CA GLY A 684 -14.78 -30.81 4.69
C GLY A 684 -15.35 -31.11 6.08
N GLN A 685 -15.02 -30.33 7.12
CA GLN A 685 -15.62 -30.51 8.45
C GLN A 685 -17.07 -30.01 8.52
N THR A 686 -17.83 -30.55 9.47
CA THR A 686 -19.18 -30.04 9.77
C THR A 686 -19.11 -28.63 10.36
N ILE A 687 -20.16 -27.83 10.16
CA ILE A 687 -20.26 -26.48 10.75
C ILE A 687 -20.06 -26.54 12.27
N SER A 688 -20.64 -27.51 12.97
CA SER A 688 -20.46 -27.68 14.42
C SER A 688 -18.99 -27.90 14.81
N ASN A 689 -18.26 -28.74 14.08
CA ASN A 689 -16.83 -28.97 14.34
C ASN A 689 -16.00 -27.72 14.05
N LEU A 690 -16.29 -27.01 12.95
CA LEU A 690 -15.66 -25.74 12.63
C LEU A 690 -15.92 -24.70 13.73
N LEU A 691 -17.15 -24.57 14.22
CA LEU A 691 -17.46 -23.67 15.33
C LEU A 691 -16.70 -24.04 16.61
N ASN A 692 -16.50 -25.33 16.89
CA ASN A 692 -15.65 -25.75 18.02
C ASN A 692 -14.17 -25.39 17.85
N ASN A 693 -13.64 -25.32 16.63
CA ASN A 693 -12.29 -24.80 16.39
C ASN A 693 -12.13 -23.34 16.85
N LEU A 694 -13.21 -22.55 16.93
CA LEU A 694 -13.17 -21.17 17.45
C LEU A 694 -12.86 -21.09 18.95
N LYS A 695 -12.94 -22.21 19.70
CA LYS A 695 -12.56 -22.25 21.13
C LYS A 695 -11.06 -22.34 21.35
N ARG A 696 -10.31 -22.71 20.31
CA ARG A 696 -8.87 -22.95 20.38
C ARG A 696 -8.07 -21.70 20.70
N GLN A 697 -6.88 -21.88 21.28
CA GLN A 697 -5.97 -20.79 21.60
C GLN A 697 -5.35 -20.19 20.34
N GLU A 698 -4.98 -21.03 19.37
CA GLU A 698 -4.22 -20.66 18.18
C GLU A 698 -5.05 -19.80 17.23
N TYR A 699 -4.70 -18.52 17.12
CA TYR A 699 -5.39 -17.55 16.28
C TYR A 699 -5.45 -18.00 14.82
N ARG A 700 -4.37 -18.61 14.29
CA ARG A 700 -4.34 -19.06 12.88
C ARG A 700 -5.34 -20.17 12.58
N ILE A 701 -5.61 -21.07 13.53
CA ILE A 701 -6.66 -22.08 13.34
C ILE A 701 -8.03 -21.41 13.32
N ARG A 702 -8.30 -20.47 14.23
CA ARG A 702 -9.56 -19.69 14.23
C ARG A 702 -9.71 -18.88 12.94
N TYR A 703 -8.61 -18.29 12.45
CA TYR A 703 -8.56 -17.54 11.20
C TYR A 703 -8.92 -18.40 9.99
N TRP A 704 -8.26 -19.54 9.80
CA TRP A 704 -8.55 -20.46 8.70
C TRP A 704 -9.96 -21.04 8.78
N THR A 705 -10.41 -21.38 9.99
CA THR A 705 -11.78 -21.86 10.25
C THR A 705 -12.83 -20.82 9.86
N LYS A 706 -12.60 -19.53 10.17
CA LYS A 706 -13.54 -18.45 9.77
C LYS A 706 -13.57 -18.22 8.26
N ARG A 707 -12.47 -18.48 7.54
CA ARG A 707 -12.50 -18.49 6.06
C ARG A 707 -13.40 -19.62 5.56
N GLU A 708 -13.22 -20.84 6.07
CA GLU A 708 -14.04 -22.01 5.70
C GLU A 708 -15.53 -21.79 5.98
N LEU A 709 -15.87 -21.32 7.19
CA LEU A 709 -17.25 -20.99 7.58
C LEU A 709 -17.88 -19.93 6.68
N ARG A 710 -17.11 -19.07 6.04
CA ARG A 710 -17.62 -18.03 5.16
C ARG A 710 -18.10 -18.57 3.81
N GLU A 711 -17.50 -19.65 3.35
CA GLU A 711 -17.84 -20.36 2.11
C GLU A 711 -19.06 -21.28 2.30
N CYS A 712 -19.42 -21.59 3.56
CA CYS A 712 -20.63 -22.33 3.89
C CYS A 712 -21.92 -21.50 3.67
N ASP A 713 -23.07 -22.19 3.65
CA ASP A 713 -24.38 -21.55 3.61
C ASP A 713 -24.58 -20.62 4.84
N PRO A 714 -24.83 -19.31 4.64
CA PRO A 714 -24.95 -18.37 5.74
C PRO A 714 -26.10 -18.61 6.72
N GLU A 715 -27.21 -19.22 6.29
CA GLU A 715 -28.33 -19.52 7.20
C GLU A 715 -27.98 -20.71 8.08
N LYS A 716 -27.45 -21.79 7.48
CA LYS A 716 -27.01 -22.98 8.24
C LYS A 716 -25.92 -22.64 9.26
N VAL A 717 -24.95 -21.80 8.89
CA VAL A 717 -23.93 -21.33 9.84
C VAL A 717 -24.58 -20.54 10.97
N LYS A 718 -25.55 -19.68 10.68
CA LYS A 718 -26.26 -18.91 11.71
C LYS A 718 -26.99 -19.83 12.69
N GLU A 719 -27.75 -20.80 12.20
CA GLU A 719 -28.53 -21.72 13.02
C GLU A 719 -27.64 -22.49 14.01
N GLU A 720 -26.54 -23.05 13.53
CA GLU A 720 -25.58 -23.77 14.38
C GLU A 720 -24.80 -22.81 15.30
N LEU A 721 -24.46 -21.61 14.83
CA LEU A 721 -23.81 -20.60 15.65
C LEU A 721 -24.70 -20.09 16.78
N ASP A 722 -26.02 -19.98 16.56
CA ASP A 722 -26.99 -19.62 17.60
C ASP A 722 -27.02 -20.69 18.71
N LYS A 723 -26.98 -21.98 18.35
CA LYS A 723 -26.89 -23.09 19.31
C LYS A 723 -25.57 -23.07 20.07
N TRP A 724 -24.46 -23.03 19.33
CA TRP A 724 -23.10 -23.00 19.88
C TRP A 724 -22.89 -21.85 20.86
N THR A 725 -23.42 -20.66 20.55
CA THR A 725 -23.31 -19.47 21.42
C THR A 725 -24.06 -19.68 22.74
N LYS A 726 -25.23 -20.34 22.72
CA LYS A 726 -26.02 -20.62 23.94
C LYS A 726 -25.36 -21.67 24.84
N GLU A 727 -24.59 -22.58 24.27
CA GLU A 727 -23.89 -23.65 24.98
C GLU A 727 -22.55 -23.21 25.60
N LEU A 728 -22.10 -21.98 25.33
CA LEU A 728 -20.89 -21.44 25.95
C LEU A 728 -21.05 -21.35 27.48
N LYS A 729 -20.06 -21.88 28.20
CA LYS A 729 -20.10 -21.97 29.66
C LYS A 729 -19.56 -20.69 30.29
N ARG A 730 -20.38 -20.00 31.08
CA ARG A 730 -19.98 -18.77 31.81
C ARG A 730 -18.76 -18.95 32.74
N GLY A 731 -18.51 -20.17 33.22
CA GLY A 731 -17.35 -20.48 34.08
C GLY A 731 -16.03 -20.68 33.33
N ASP A 732 -16.02 -20.70 32.00
CA ASP A 732 -14.79 -20.78 31.21
C ASP A 732 -14.04 -19.44 31.25
N VAL A 733 -12.73 -19.46 31.53
CA VAL A 733 -11.88 -18.26 31.55
C VAL A 733 -11.88 -17.51 30.20
N ASN A 734 -12.12 -18.23 29.11
CA ASN A 734 -12.20 -17.68 27.76
C ASN A 734 -13.65 -17.40 27.31
N PHE A 735 -14.65 -17.49 28.19
CA PHE A 735 -16.07 -17.31 27.85
C PHE A 735 -16.34 -16.04 27.02
N ARG A 736 -15.82 -14.88 27.47
CA ARG A 736 -15.99 -13.60 26.75
C ARG A 736 -15.26 -13.56 25.41
N HIS A 737 -14.13 -14.23 25.31
CA HIS A 737 -13.40 -14.36 24.06
C HIS A 737 -14.14 -15.27 23.06
N HIS A 738 -14.72 -16.39 23.51
CA HIS A 738 -15.55 -17.26 22.65
C HIS A 738 -16.83 -16.55 22.18
N GLN A 739 -17.47 -15.77 23.05
CA GLN A 739 -18.59 -14.89 22.65
C GLN A 739 -18.16 -13.89 21.57
N LEU A 740 -16.96 -13.32 21.67
CA LEU A 740 -16.42 -12.41 20.69
C LEU A 740 -16.14 -13.10 19.33
N GLU A 741 -15.56 -14.30 19.34
CA GLU A 741 -15.40 -15.11 18.13
C GLU A 741 -16.74 -15.44 17.47
N ALA A 742 -17.80 -15.70 18.26
CA ALA A 742 -19.17 -15.81 17.72
C ALA A 742 -19.63 -14.50 17.07
N LEU A 743 -19.52 -13.36 17.77
CA LEU A 743 -19.94 -12.06 17.26
C LEU A 743 -19.28 -11.73 15.91
N TRP A 744 -17.97 -11.97 15.81
CA TRP A 744 -17.22 -11.83 14.58
C TRP A 744 -17.68 -12.82 13.49
N THR A 745 -17.96 -14.07 13.86
CA THR A 745 -18.42 -15.10 12.91
C THR A 745 -19.78 -14.75 12.32
N TYR A 746 -20.74 -14.23 13.11
CA TYR A 746 -22.01 -13.73 12.57
C TYR A 746 -21.75 -12.71 11.45
N ARG A 747 -20.88 -11.72 11.69
CA ARG A 747 -20.56 -10.71 10.67
C ARG A 747 -19.87 -11.31 9.45
N ASN A 748 -18.94 -12.26 9.63
CA ASN A 748 -18.24 -12.96 8.54
C ASN A 748 -19.21 -13.62 7.56
N VAL A 749 -20.29 -14.22 8.06
CA VAL A 749 -21.33 -14.84 7.21
C VAL A 749 -22.44 -13.86 6.80
N GLY A 750 -22.31 -12.56 7.08
CA GLY A 750 -23.30 -11.55 6.70
C GLY A 750 -24.54 -11.51 7.60
N LYS A 751 -24.43 -12.08 8.80
CA LYS A 751 -25.47 -12.13 9.84
C LYS A 751 -25.17 -11.14 10.95
N LYS A 752 -26.13 -10.99 11.86
CA LYS A 752 -26.09 -10.03 12.97
C LYS A 752 -26.64 -10.71 14.23
N ASN A 753 -26.03 -10.41 15.37
CA ASN A 753 -26.58 -10.78 16.68
C ASN A 753 -26.44 -9.56 17.61
N THR A 754 -27.48 -8.71 17.60
CA THR A 754 -27.48 -7.45 18.37
C THR A 754 -27.57 -7.69 19.87
N SER A 755 -28.25 -8.75 20.31
CA SER A 755 -28.31 -9.13 21.74
C SER A 755 -26.94 -9.51 22.28
N LEU A 756 -26.18 -10.34 21.56
CA LEU A 756 -24.80 -10.70 21.93
C LEU A 756 -23.88 -9.48 21.92
N LEU A 757 -24.03 -8.59 20.93
CA LEU A 757 -23.29 -7.32 20.90
C LEU A 757 -23.58 -6.49 22.16
N ILE A 758 -24.85 -6.33 22.54
CA ILE A 758 -25.24 -5.59 23.75
C ILE A 758 -24.64 -6.26 24.98
N GLU A 759 -24.66 -7.59 25.09
CA GLU A 759 -24.04 -8.30 26.20
C GLU A 759 -22.54 -8.00 26.30
N LEU A 760 -21.81 -8.13 25.19
CA LEU A 760 -20.36 -7.90 25.15
C LEU A 760 -19.99 -6.43 25.41
N LEU A 761 -20.78 -5.46 24.99
CA LEU A 761 -20.59 -4.03 25.32
C LEU A 761 -20.73 -3.74 26.81
N ASN A 762 -21.39 -4.63 27.57
CA ASN A 762 -21.65 -4.47 29.00
C ASN A 762 -20.87 -5.46 29.87
N CYS A 763 -20.00 -6.29 29.29
CA CYS A 763 -19.29 -7.32 30.03
C CYS A 763 -18.14 -6.78 30.90
N GLU A 764 -17.64 -7.62 31.78
CA GLU A 764 -16.57 -7.32 32.73
C GLU A 764 -15.18 -7.15 32.09
N VAL A 765 -14.93 -7.78 30.93
CA VAL A 765 -13.61 -7.79 30.27
C VAL A 765 -13.44 -6.58 29.34
N PRO A 766 -12.55 -5.61 29.66
CA PRO A 766 -12.41 -4.38 28.86
C PRO A 766 -12.03 -4.62 27.40
N GLN A 767 -11.18 -5.61 27.13
CA GLN A 767 -10.76 -5.93 25.76
C GLN A 767 -11.93 -6.47 24.91
N ALA A 768 -12.82 -7.26 25.52
CA ALA A 768 -14.05 -7.70 24.86
C ALA A 768 -15.01 -6.52 24.62
N ARG A 769 -15.13 -5.58 25.57
CA ARG A 769 -15.89 -4.34 25.37
C ARG A 769 -15.32 -3.47 24.25
N ALA A 770 -13.99 -3.37 24.12
CA ALA A 770 -13.33 -2.60 23.06
C ALA A 770 -13.62 -3.22 21.68
N ALA A 771 -13.43 -4.54 21.56
CA ALA A 771 -13.72 -5.27 20.33
C ALA A 771 -15.21 -5.24 19.95
N ALA A 772 -16.12 -5.27 20.93
CA ALA A 772 -17.55 -5.09 20.73
C ALA A 772 -17.91 -3.66 20.31
N THR A 773 -17.28 -2.65 20.94
CA THR A 773 -17.43 -1.23 20.58
C THR A 773 -17.04 -1.00 19.11
N ARG A 774 -16.01 -1.66 18.62
CA ARG A 774 -15.64 -1.66 17.20
C ARG A 774 -16.80 -2.08 16.29
N GLN A 775 -17.63 -3.04 16.70
CA GLN A 775 -18.75 -3.52 15.88
C GLN A 775 -19.89 -2.50 15.73
N LEU A 776 -19.92 -1.44 16.56
CA LEU A 776 -20.85 -0.32 16.38
C LEU A 776 -20.63 0.39 15.02
N ARG A 777 -19.42 0.30 14.43
CA ARG A 777 -19.13 0.78 13.06
C ARG A 777 -20.06 0.18 12.01
N TYR A 778 -20.55 -1.05 12.23
CA TYR A 778 -21.29 -1.84 11.24
C TYR A 778 -22.74 -2.13 11.67
N LEU A 779 -22.99 -2.20 12.99
CA LEU A 779 -24.25 -2.63 13.55
C LEU A 779 -25.08 -1.51 14.20
N SER A 780 -24.59 -0.27 14.22
CA SER A 780 -25.34 0.89 14.74
C SER A 780 -26.73 1.03 14.13
N GLN A 781 -26.85 0.91 12.80
CA GLN A 781 -28.16 0.97 12.12
C GLN A 781 -29.10 -0.15 12.56
N ALA A 782 -28.57 -1.36 12.80
CA ALA A 782 -29.36 -2.51 13.26
C ALA A 782 -29.78 -2.40 14.73
N LEU A 783 -29.09 -1.58 15.53
CA LEU A 783 -29.40 -1.31 16.94
C LEU A 783 -30.47 -0.22 17.11
N GLY A 784 -30.77 0.56 16.07
CA GLY A 784 -31.76 1.64 16.11
C GLY A 784 -31.48 2.63 17.25
N GLU A 785 -32.52 2.93 18.03
CA GLU A 785 -32.47 3.88 19.15
C GLU A 785 -31.52 3.48 20.29
N ASN A 786 -31.11 2.20 20.37
CA ASN A 786 -30.12 1.76 21.36
C ASN A 786 -28.69 2.21 21.01
N ALA A 787 -28.39 2.45 19.73
CA ALA A 787 -27.02 2.72 19.29
C ALA A 787 -26.40 3.96 19.96
N PRO A 788 -27.08 5.12 20.06
CA PRO A 788 -26.52 6.29 20.74
C PRO A 788 -26.24 6.05 22.23
N LYS A 789 -27.12 5.32 22.93
CA LYS A 789 -26.94 4.99 24.35
C LYS A 789 -25.71 4.11 24.57
N LEU A 790 -25.56 3.08 23.73
CA LEU A 790 -24.44 2.14 23.79
C LEU A 790 -23.11 2.81 23.43
N LEU A 791 -23.06 3.63 22.37
CA LEU A 791 -21.85 4.37 22.00
C LEU A 791 -21.44 5.34 23.12
N ARG A 792 -22.38 6.09 23.70
CA ARG A 792 -22.10 6.98 24.84
C ARG A 792 -21.61 6.22 26.06
N LYS A 793 -22.08 5.00 26.30
CA LYS A 793 -21.55 4.16 27.37
C LYS A 793 -20.08 3.81 27.13
N SER A 794 -19.74 3.32 25.93
CA SER A 794 -18.34 3.03 25.56
C SER A 794 -17.44 4.27 25.60
N ALA A 795 -17.96 5.43 25.22
CA ALA A 795 -17.25 6.71 25.29
C ALA A 795 -16.90 7.16 26.72
N ASN A 796 -17.66 6.70 27.72
CA ASN A 796 -17.44 6.97 29.15
C ASN A 796 -16.82 5.77 29.89
N ASP A 797 -16.30 4.77 29.17
CA ASP A 797 -15.70 3.60 29.80
C ASP A 797 -14.41 3.98 30.55
N LEU A 798 -14.16 3.32 31.69
CA LEU A 798 -12.94 3.51 32.47
C LEU A 798 -11.69 3.09 31.69
N ASN A 799 -11.83 2.12 30.77
CA ASN A 799 -10.72 1.67 29.94
C ASN A 799 -10.56 2.55 28.69
N ALA A 800 -9.35 3.09 28.50
CA ALA A 800 -9.06 4.02 27.41
C ALA A 800 -9.11 3.37 26.01
N MET A 801 -8.86 2.06 25.88
CA MET A 801 -9.01 1.36 24.58
C MET A 801 -10.48 1.25 24.16
N VAL A 802 -11.42 1.11 25.11
CA VAL A 802 -12.85 1.14 24.80
C VAL A 802 -13.26 2.52 24.30
N ARG A 803 -12.78 3.59 24.95
CA ARG A 803 -12.99 4.98 24.51
C ARG A 803 -12.35 5.24 23.14
N LEU A 804 -11.20 4.62 22.85
CA LEU A 804 -10.52 4.71 21.56
C LEU A 804 -11.37 4.11 20.45
N GLU A 805 -11.89 2.89 20.66
CA GLU A 805 -12.78 2.26 19.69
C GLU A 805 -14.10 3.01 19.53
N ALA A 806 -14.61 3.65 20.59
CA ALA A 806 -15.78 4.52 20.52
C ALA A 806 -15.51 5.76 19.65
N ALA A 807 -14.37 6.44 19.86
CA ALA A 807 -13.97 7.59 19.06
C ALA A 807 -13.85 7.24 17.57
N ILE A 808 -13.25 6.09 17.26
CA ILE A 808 -13.15 5.60 15.89
C ILE A 808 -14.55 5.27 15.34
N ALA A 809 -15.39 4.57 16.09
CA ALA A 809 -16.74 4.23 15.67
C ALA A 809 -17.57 5.46 15.31
N CYS A 810 -17.38 6.61 15.97
CA CYS A 810 -18.03 7.86 15.60
C CYS A 810 -17.80 8.22 14.12
N SER A 811 -16.55 8.11 13.64
CA SER A 811 -16.21 8.40 12.23
C SER A 811 -16.88 7.46 11.22
N TRP A 812 -17.18 6.22 11.63
CA TRP A 812 -17.87 5.27 10.75
C TRP A 812 -19.39 5.47 10.74
N ILE A 813 -19.94 5.88 11.89
CA ILE A 813 -21.38 6.10 12.08
C ILE A 813 -21.84 7.37 11.36
N GLY A 814 -21.08 8.47 11.44
CA GLY A 814 -21.34 9.64 10.60
C GLY A 814 -22.61 10.42 10.93
N THR A 815 -23.07 10.43 12.19
CA THR A 815 -24.28 11.13 12.64
C THR A 815 -23.98 12.25 13.64
N GLU A 816 -24.92 13.18 13.82
CA GLU A 816 -24.81 14.28 14.78
C GLU A 816 -24.58 13.79 16.22
N TRP A 817 -25.36 12.81 16.67
CA TRP A 817 -25.20 12.22 18.02
C TRP A 817 -23.86 11.50 18.21
N ALA A 818 -23.25 11.00 17.13
CA ALA A 818 -21.91 10.42 17.19
C ALA A 818 -20.84 11.52 17.30
N PHE A 819 -21.03 12.64 16.62
CA PHE A 819 -20.19 13.84 16.77
C PHE A 819 -20.27 14.39 18.20
N GLU A 820 -21.46 14.55 18.77
CA GLU A 820 -21.63 14.97 20.19
C GLU A 820 -20.91 14.02 21.16
N THR A 821 -21.00 12.72 20.90
CA THR A 821 -20.31 11.70 21.71
C THR A 821 -18.79 11.84 21.60
N LEU A 822 -18.28 12.06 20.38
CA LEU A 822 -16.86 12.30 20.13
C LEU A 822 -16.34 13.55 20.85
N MET A 823 -17.14 14.63 20.87
CA MET A 823 -16.81 15.85 21.59
C MET A 823 -16.75 15.64 23.11
N LYS A 824 -17.57 14.75 23.68
CA LYS A 824 -17.45 14.37 25.10
C LYS A 824 -16.12 13.66 25.37
N ILE A 825 -15.75 12.69 24.55
CA ILE A 825 -14.43 12.00 24.67
C ILE A 825 -13.29 13.02 24.61
N SER A 826 -13.39 14.03 23.74
CA SER A 826 -12.33 15.04 23.58
C SER A 826 -12.04 15.88 24.83
N LYS A 827 -12.93 15.88 25.82
CA LYS A 827 -12.84 16.62 27.09
C LYS A 827 -12.27 15.78 28.24
N GLU A 828 -12.15 14.47 28.06
CA GLU A 828 -11.64 13.54 29.06
C GLU A 828 -10.10 13.41 29.03
N GLU A 829 -9.53 12.80 30.07
CA GLU A 829 -8.12 12.43 30.07
C GLU A 829 -7.84 11.34 29.03
N MET A 830 -6.79 11.55 28.24
CA MET A 830 -6.41 10.69 27.11
C MET A 830 -4.89 10.56 27.01
N GLY A 831 -4.43 9.34 26.72
CA GLY A 831 -3.06 9.09 26.25
C GLY A 831 -2.87 9.46 24.78
N THR A 832 -1.68 9.15 24.26
CA THR A 832 -1.26 9.52 22.90
C THR A 832 -2.13 8.87 21.82
N HIS A 833 -2.50 7.60 21.98
CA HIS A 833 -3.21 6.84 20.96
C HIS A 833 -4.70 7.22 20.94
N LEU A 834 -5.32 7.34 22.11
CA LEU A 834 -6.70 7.82 22.20
C LEU A 834 -6.82 9.27 21.68
N ASN A 835 -5.87 10.14 22.01
CA ASN A 835 -5.85 11.50 21.47
C ASN A 835 -5.77 11.52 19.92
N TYR A 836 -4.92 10.68 19.34
CA TYR A 836 -4.81 10.56 17.89
C TYR A 836 -6.09 10.01 17.25
N ALA A 837 -6.73 9.01 17.86
CA ALA A 837 -8.01 8.47 17.40
C ALA A 837 -9.12 9.54 17.40
N VAL A 838 -9.21 10.35 18.46
CA VAL A 838 -10.18 11.48 18.52
C VAL A 838 -9.84 12.55 17.48
N GLN A 839 -8.56 12.93 17.34
CA GLN A 839 -8.11 13.92 16.37
C GLN A 839 -8.46 13.50 14.94
N THR A 840 -8.19 12.24 14.59
CA THR A 840 -8.44 11.71 13.24
C THR A 840 -9.93 11.48 12.98
N ALA A 841 -10.69 11.03 13.98
CA ALA A 841 -12.15 10.93 13.88
C ALA A 841 -12.80 12.30 13.64
N LEU A 842 -12.42 13.36 14.38
CA LEU A 842 -12.92 14.72 14.16
C LEU A 842 -12.58 15.23 12.75
N GLY A 843 -11.38 14.87 12.27
CA GLY A 843 -10.91 15.22 10.93
C GLY A 843 -11.53 14.40 9.79
N SER A 844 -12.29 13.33 10.07
CA SER A 844 -12.89 12.47 9.04
C SER A 844 -13.96 13.18 8.21
N LYS A 845 -14.18 12.74 6.96
CA LYS A 845 -15.22 13.31 6.07
C LYS A 845 -16.60 13.28 6.71
N SER A 846 -16.94 12.19 7.40
CA SER A 846 -18.24 11.98 8.04
C SER A 846 -18.46 12.89 9.25
N MET A 847 -17.42 13.21 10.03
CA MET A 847 -17.56 14.10 11.19
C MET A 847 -17.47 15.58 10.82
N GLN A 848 -16.72 15.95 9.79
CA GLN A 848 -16.64 17.35 9.31
C GLN A 848 -17.99 17.93 8.87
N ALA A 849 -18.97 17.10 8.53
CA ALA A 849 -20.32 17.55 8.22
C ALA A 849 -21.04 18.22 9.41
N TYR A 850 -20.58 17.99 10.65
CA TYR A 850 -21.25 18.43 11.88
C TYR A 850 -20.52 19.56 12.61
N TRP A 851 -19.45 20.13 12.04
CA TRP A 851 -18.77 21.27 12.65
C TRP A 851 -18.16 22.21 11.61
N ASP A 852 -18.32 23.52 11.84
CA ASP A 852 -17.68 24.56 11.04
C ASP A 852 -16.19 24.70 11.42
N PRO A 853 -15.27 24.96 10.47
CA PRO A 853 -13.86 25.23 10.76
C PRO A 853 -13.58 26.29 11.84
N LYS A 854 -14.53 27.16 12.18
CA LYS A 854 -14.47 28.18 13.25
C LYS A 854 -14.97 27.67 14.61
N ASN A 855 -15.43 26.43 14.73
CA ASN A 855 -15.86 25.84 16.00
C ASN A 855 -14.69 25.89 17.01
N LYS A 856 -14.81 26.77 18.02
CA LYS A 856 -13.74 27.04 18.98
C LYS A 856 -13.36 25.82 19.81
N GLU A 857 -14.30 24.95 20.15
CA GLU A 857 -14.02 23.74 20.94
C GLU A 857 -13.17 22.76 20.13
N VAL A 858 -13.60 22.44 18.91
CA VAL A 858 -12.87 21.55 18.00
C VAL A 858 -11.49 22.14 17.69
N GLN A 859 -11.42 23.42 17.33
CA GLN A 859 -10.15 24.08 17.01
C GLN A 859 -9.18 24.11 18.20
N SER A 860 -9.69 24.37 19.42
CA SER A 860 -8.88 24.32 20.64
C SER A 860 -8.31 22.91 20.87
N PHE A 861 -9.14 21.87 20.72
CA PHE A 861 -8.69 20.49 20.83
C PHE A 861 -7.62 20.13 19.79
N LEU A 862 -7.87 20.45 18.51
CA LEU A 862 -6.93 20.17 17.41
C LEU A 862 -5.60 20.93 17.62
N ALA A 863 -5.65 22.20 18.01
CA ALA A 863 -4.46 23.01 18.29
C ALA A 863 -3.66 22.48 19.49
N ASN A 864 -4.32 22.07 20.58
CA ASN A 864 -3.67 21.50 21.75
C ASN A 864 -3.05 20.13 21.46
N SER A 865 -3.73 19.30 20.66
CA SER A 865 -3.19 18.02 20.19
C SER A 865 -1.91 18.25 19.35
N ASN A 866 -1.94 19.24 18.45
CA ASN A 866 -0.74 19.63 17.68
C ASN A 866 0.40 20.16 18.57
N LYS A 867 0.11 20.89 19.65
CA LYS A 867 1.13 21.35 20.62
C LYS A 867 1.70 20.19 21.46
N ARG A 868 0.88 19.25 21.93
CA ARG A 868 1.35 18.02 22.61
C ARG A 868 2.27 17.21 21.70
N ASN A 869 1.94 17.15 20.41
CA ASN A 869 2.76 16.51 19.38
C ASN A 869 4.13 17.20 19.18
N GLN A 870 4.28 18.49 19.53
CA GLN A 870 5.54 19.24 19.48
C GLN A 870 6.33 19.20 20.82
N LEU A 871 5.64 19.07 21.96
CA LEU A 871 6.22 19.18 23.31
C LEU A 871 7.02 17.95 23.77
N ASN A 872 6.98 16.84 23.03
CA ASN A 872 7.82 15.66 23.29
C ASN A 872 9.21 15.73 22.64
N ALA A 873 9.56 16.85 21.98
CA ALA A 873 10.92 17.15 21.55
C ALA A 873 11.75 17.76 22.70
N GLY A 874 12.11 16.94 23.69
CA GLY A 874 13.15 17.19 24.70
C GLY A 874 13.07 18.52 25.48
N LYS A 875 12.52 18.50 26.69
CA LYS A 875 12.73 19.57 27.69
C LYS A 875 14.23 19.63 28.06
N ASN A 876 14.84 20.80 27.91
CA ASN A 876 16.19 21.08 28.43
C ASN A 876 16.05 21.79 29.78
N THR A 877 16.39 21.12 30.88
CA THR A 877 16.41 21.70 32.23
C THR A 877 17.68 22.53 32.43
N LYS A 878 17.58 23.86 32.39
CA LYS A 878 18.73 24.75 32.67
C LYS A 878 18.98 24.84 34.19
N ASN A 879 20.20 24.56 34.64
CA ASN A 879 20.64 24.87 36.01
C ASN A 879 21.44 26.20 36.07
N ALA A 880 21.65 26.76 37.26
CA ALA A 880 22.29 28.07 37.46
C ALA A 880 23.73 28.17 36.91
N LYS A 881 24.50 27.08 36.98
CA LYS A 881 25.87 27.01 36.46
C LYS A 881 25.92 27.17 34.94
N GLU A 882 24.98 26.52 34.26
CA GLU A 882 24.83 26.62 32.81
C GLU A 882 24.35 28.00 32.35
N ALA A 883 23.43 28.62 33.11
CA ALA A 883 22.97 29.97 32.84
C ALA A 883 24.12 31.00 32.96
N ASN A 884 25.02 30.81 33.93
CA ASN A 884 26.21 31.65 34.09
C ASN A 884 27.24 31.44 32.97
N PHE A 885 27.42 30.21 32.48
CA PHE A 885 28.29 29.94 31.34
C PHE A 885 27.78 30.64 30.06
N ASP A 886 26.47 30.60 29.82
CA ASP A 886 25.83 31.19 28.64
C ASP A 886 25.89 32.74 28.62
N LYS A 887 26.21 33.40 29.75
CA LYS A 887 26.36 34.86 29.87
C LYS A 887 27.75 35.38 29.54
N GLN A 888 28.74 34.51 29.31
CA GLN A 888 30.12 34.94 29.04
C GLN A 888 30.23 35.73 27.72
N LYS A 889 30.95 36.85 27.76
CA LYS A 889 31.25 37.65 26.56
C LYS A 889 32.09 36.83 25.57
N GLY A 890 31.75 36.93 24.28
CA GLY A 890 32.48 36.28 23.19
C GLY A 890 32.20 34.78 22.98
N ILE A 891 31.12 34.23 23.58
CA ILE A 891 30.70 32.83 23.39
C ILE A 891 30.36 32.50 21.93
N LYS A 892 30.93 31.41 21.40
CA LYS A 892 30.57 30.88 20.08
C LYS A 892 29.42 29.90 20.22
N LYS A 893 28.28 30.18 19.57
CA LYS A 893 27.16 29.24 19.48
C LYS A 893 27.28 28.41 18.21
N ILE A 894 27.27 27.10 18.36
CA ILE A 894 27.32 26.13 17.25
C ILE A 894 26.10 25.23 17.36
N GLN A 895 25.40 25.03 16.24
CA GLN A 895 24.35 24.04 16.14
C GLN A 895 24.77 23.00 15.10
N ILE A 896 24.62 21.74 15.49
CA ILE A 896 24.89 20.56 14.66
C ILE A 896 23.65 19.66 14.76
N LYS A 897 23.17 19.18 13.62
CA LYS A 897 22.06 18.25 13.49
C LYS A 897 22.56 16.95 12.89
N CYS A 898 22.06 15.82 13.40
CA CYS A 898 22.20 14.56 12.69
C CYS A 898 21.29 14.60 11.45
N ILE A 899 21.78 14.19 10.29
CA ILE A 899 20.96 14.14 9.07
C ILE A 899 20.21 12.80 9.07
N PRO A 900 18.86 12.79 9.11
CA PRO A 900 18.07 11.55 9.18
C PRO A 900 18.49 10.55 8.10
N GLU A 901 18.67 9.30 8.52
CA GLU A 901 18.99 8.15 7.66
C GLU A 901 20.29 8.28 6.82
N LYS A 902 21.14 9.28 7.08
CA LYS A 902 22.42 9.46 6.36
C LYS A 902 23.66 9.12 7.17
N MET A 903 23.55 8.96 8.50
CA MET A 903 24.71 8.79 9.40
C MET A 903 25.76 9.90 9.19
N LEU A 904 25.31 11.15 9.08
CA LEU A 904 26.15 12.33 8.90
C LEU A 904 25.72 13.45 9.85
N PHE A 905 26.68 14.29 10.24
CA PHE A 905 26.38 15.61 10.78
C PHE A 905 26.10 16.59 9.63
N ASP A 906 25.13 17.48 9.80
CA ASP A 906 24.82 18.54 8.83
C ASP A 906 25.96 19.54 8.64
N LYS A 907 26.77 19.69 9.68
CA LYS A 907 27.96 20.51 9.72
C LYS A 907 29.16 19.60 9.95
N THR A 908 30.10 19.63 9.02
CA THR A 908 31.34 18.84 9.07
C THR A 908 32.56 19.67 9.49
N GLU A 909 32.45 21.00 9.55
CA GLU A 909 33.49 21.88 10.06
C GLU A 909 32.95 23.09 10.83
N PHE A 910 33.71 23.57 11.82
CA PHE A 910 33.52 24.89 12.41
C PHE A 910 34.81 25.41 13.06
N THR A 911 34.91 26.74 13.19
CA THR A 911 36.12 27.41 13.70
C THR A 911 35.83 28.19 15.00
N VAL A 912 36.78 28.11 15.94
CA VAL A 912 36.78 28.79 17.24
C VAL A 912 38.17 29.38 17.53
N ARG A 913 38.24 30.44 18.34
CA ARG A 913 39.52 30.99 18.83
C ARG A 913 40.03 30.20 20.02
N SER A 914 41.35 30.18 20.22
CA SER A 914 41.99 29.65 21.43
C SER A 914 41.28 30.14 22.71
N LYS A 915 40.95 29.21 23.62
CA LYS A 915 40.22 29.44 24.89
C LYS A 915 38.80 30.04 24.78
N GLN A 916 38.24 30.20 23.58
CA GLN A 916 36.90 30.76 23.40
C GLN A 916 35.84 29.87 24.07
N PRO A 917 34.90 30.43 24.85
CA PRO A 917 33.76 29.65 25.34
C PRO A 917 32.86 29.24 24.18
N VAL A 918 32.46 27.98 24.14
CA VAL A 918 31.65 27.36 23.08
C VAL A 918 30.38 26.76 23.70
N LYS A 919 29.25 27.08 23.09
CA LYS A 919 27.96 26.44 23.32
C LYS A 919 27.57 25.67 22.07
N LEU A 920 27.72 24.35 22.10
CA LEU A 920 27.39 23.45 21.01
C LEU A 920 26.07 22.75 21.31
N ILE A 921 25.09 22.88 20.40
CA ILE A 921 23.81 22.19 20.48
C ILE A 921 23.84 21.07 19.44
N LEU A 922 23.78 19.82 19.91
CA LEU A 922 23.53 18.66 19.07
C LEU A 922 22.03 18.36 19.11
N SER A 923 21.40 18.21 17.94
CA SER A 923 20.03 17.71 17.84
C SER A 923 19.99 16.45 16.99
N ASN A 924 19.25 15.46 17.46
CA ASN A 924 19.09 14.20 16.76
C ASN A 924 17.64 14.03 16.24
N PRO A 925 17.34 14.41 14.99
CA PRO A 925 16.06 14.06 14.34
C PRO A 925 16.03 12.61 13.81
N ASP A 926 17.16 11.91 13.82
CA ASP A 926 17.30 10.54 13.32
C ASP A 926 16.78 9.52 14.34
N LEU A 927 16.26 8.39 13.86
CA LEU A 927 15.77 7.32 14.74
C LEU A 927 16.93 6.67 15.51
N THR A 928 18.06 6.47 14.83
CA THR A 928 19.27 5.93 15.43
C THR A 928 19.82 6.92 16.45
N MET A 929 20.24 6.42 17.62
CA MET A 929 20.82 7.26 18.65
C MET A 929 22.23 7.69 18.25
N HIS A 930 22.49 8.99 18.37
CA HIS A 930 23.78 9.58 18.03
C HIS A 930 24.34 10.36 19.20
N ASN A 931 25.65 10.33 19.35
CA ASN A 931 26.40 11.22 20.22
C ASN A 931 27.39 12.04 19.37
N LEU A 932 28.02 13.03 19.99
CA LEU A 932 29.13 13.76 19.40
C LEU A 932 30.26 13.82 20.43
N VAL A 933 31.42 13.31 20.06
CA VAL A 933 32.63 13.24 20.88
C VAL A 933 33.73 14.06 20.20
N ILE A 934 34.26 15.07 20.86
CA ILE A 934 35.39 15.90 20.40
C ILE A 934 36.67 15.31 20.97
N VAL A 935 37.68 15.08 20.14
CA VAL A 935 38.91 14.38 20.52
C VAL A 935 40.18 15.21 20.23
N LYS A 936 41.30 14.79 20.81
CA LYS A 936 42.63 15.35 20.51
C LYS A 936 43.00 15.15 19.03
N PRO A 937 43.87 16.01 18.47
CA PRO A 937 44.38 15.83 17.11
C PRO A 937 45.00 14.44 16.91
N ASN A 938 44.81 13.85 15.75
CA ASN A 938 45.31 12.51 15.37
C ASN A 938 44.76 11.33 16.21
N SER A 939 43.67 11.53 16.97
CA SER A 939 43.10 10.47 17.82
C SER A 939 41.75 9.91 17.33
N LEU A 940 41.24 10.36 16.17
CA LEU A 940 39.90 9.99 15.68
C LEU A 940 39.73 8.48 15.53
N GLU A 941 40.68 7.81 14.89
CA GLU A 941 40.60 6.37 14.62
C GLU A 941 40.69 5.56 15.91
N LYS A 942 41.65 5.89 16.80
CA LYS A 942 41.80 5.25 18.11
C LYS A 942 40.51 5.31 18.94
N VAL A 943 39.89 6.49 19.03
CA VAL A 943 38.64 6.68 19.78
C VAL A 943 37.45 6.02 19.07
N GLY A 944 37.40 6.06 17.74
CA GLY A 944 36.38 5.38 16.95
C GLY A 944 36.40 3.86 17.13
N ILE A 945 37.58 3.23 17.03
CA ILE A 945 37.77 1.80 17.27
C ILE A 945 37.37 1.43 18.70
N ALA A 946 37.79 2.22 19.70
CA ALA A 946 37.38 1.98 21.09
C ALA A 946 35.85 2.08 21.27
N GLY A 947 35.18 3.00 20.57
CA GLY A 947 33.72 3.10 20.55
C GLY A 947 33.04 1.86 19.95
N ASN A 948 33.63 1.27 18.90
CA ASN A 948 33.15 0.00 18.35
C ASN A 948 33.31 -1.16 19.34
N GLU A 949 34.44 -1.22 20.04
CA GLU A 949 34.72 -2.26 21.04
C GLU A 949 33.74 -2.22 22.23
N MET A 950 33.21 -1.04 22.56
CA MET A 950 32.14 -0.90 23.56
C MET A 950 30.82 -1.58 23.16
N ALA A 951 30.65 -2.04 21.91
CA ALA A 951 29.52 -2.90 21.53
C ALA A 951 29.56 -4.27 22.23
N LYS A 952 30.73 -4.71 22.70
CA LYS A 952 30.93 -5.94 23.45
C LYS A 952 30.63 -5.78 24.95
N ASP A 953 30.52 -4.53 25.42
CA ASP A 953 30.24 -4.19 26.81
C ASP A 953 28.71 -4.12 27.03
N THR A 954 28.20 -4.95 27.94
CA THR A 954 26.76 -4.99 28.30
C THR A 954 26.24 -3.66 28.84
N ASP A 955 27.12 -2.78 29.33
CA ASP A 955 26.81 -1.43 29.80
C ASP A 955 27.15 -0.33 28.78
N GLY A 956 27.54 -0.67 27.54
CA GLY A 956 27.94 0.30 26.51
C GLY A 956 26.93 1.41 26.30
N LEU A 957 25.62 1.09 26.32
CA LEU A 957 24.54 2.07 26.23
C LEU A 957 24.44 2.98 27.48
N LYS A 958 24.62 2.44 28.69
CA LYS A 958 24.64 3.24 29.94
C LYS A 958 25.82 4.22 29.94
N LYS A 959 26.94 3.80 29.34
CA LYS A 959 28.15 4.62 29.14
C LYS A 959 28.04 5.55 27.91
N ASN A 960 26.87 5.61 27.26
CA ASN A 960 26.60 6.41 26.06
C ASN A 960 27.56 6.12 24.89
N TYR A 961 28.20 4.96 24.88
CA TYR A 961 29.29 4.59 23.97
C TYR A 961 30.43 5.62 23.92
N ILE A 962 30.72 6.27 25.04
CA ILE A 962 31.86 7.20 25.15
C ILE A 962 33.03 6.40 25.75
N PRO A 963 34.11 6.13 24.99
CA PRO A 963 35.26 5.41 25.51
C PRO A 963 35.95 6.22 26.62
N ASP A 964 36.38 5.52 27.67
CA ASP A 964 37.18 6.13 28.73
C ASP A 964 38.64 6.25 28.27
N LEU A 965 38.90 7.24 27.43
CA LEU A 965 40.20 7.52 26.82
C LEU A 965 40.62 8.96 27.11
N ALA A 966 41.89 9.16 27.47
CA ALA A 966 42.45 10.48 27.73
C ALA A 966 42.44 11.41 26.49
N GLU A 967 42.17 10.86 25.30
CA GLU A 967 42.00 11.57 24.04
C GLU A 967 40.62 12.18 23.84
N VAL A 968 39.61 11.77 24.61
CA VAL A 968 38.27 12.39 24.61
C VAL A 968 38.31 13.69 25.40
N LEU A 969 38.03 14.81 24.73
CA LEU A 969 38.04 16.14 25.35
C LEU A 969 36.66 16.53 25.88
N TRP A 970 35.62 16.33 25.07
CA TRP A 970 34.24 16.63 25.41
C TRP A 970 33.29 15.70 24.67
N SER A 971 32.11 15.47 25.24
CA SER A 971 31.13 14.58 24.65
C SER A 971 29.70 15.01 24.98
N THR A 972 28.76 14.66 24.10
CA THR A 972 27.34 14.59 24.43
C THR A 972 26.98 13.18 24.86
N PRO A 973 25.91 12.99 25.67
CA PRO A 973 25.30 11.68 25.78
C PRO A 973 24.74 11.22 24.42
N GLN A 974 24.33 9.95 24.35
CA GLN A 974 23.52 9.44 23.25
C GLN A 974 22.17 10.14 23.23
N LEU A 975 21.81 10.73 22.10
CA LEU A 975 20.54 11.42 21.91
C LEU A 975 19.54 10.50 21.25
N LYS A 976 18.36 10.36 21.86
CA LYS A 976 17.19 9.71 21.25
C LYS A 976 16.62 10.56 20.13
N GLN A 977 15.78 9.97 19.29
CA GLN A 977 15.08 10.69 18.23
C GLN A 977 14.31 11.90 18.78
N ASN A 978 14.38 13.00 18.04
CA ASN A 978 13.80 14.31 18.35
C ASN A 978 14.25 14.92 19.69
N THR A 979 15.40 14.48 20.22
CA THR A 979 16.01 15.11 21.40
C THR A 979 17.19 16.00 21.01
N SER A 980 17.56 16.90 21.91
CA SER A 980 18.74 17.75 21.74
C SER A 980 19.51 17.86 23.06
N TYR A 981 20.81 18.12 22.96
CA TYR A 981 21.69 18.33 24.10
C TYR A 981 22.61 19.52 23.87
N THR A 982 22.86 20.28 24.93
CA THR A 982 23.73 21.45 24.89
C THR A 982 25.05 21.16 25.61
N LEU A 983 26.12 21.01 24.85
CA LEU A 983 27.48 20.87 25.34
C LEU A 983 28.12 22.26 25.51
N ARG A 984 28.72 22.52 26.68
CA ARG A 984 29.38 23.78 27.02
C ARG A 984 30.83 23.53 27.39
N PHE A 985 31.76 24.14 26.67
CA PHE A 985 33.18 23.93 26.88
C PHE A 985 34.01 25.15 26.46
N ARG A 986 35.28 25.20 26.86
CA ARG A 986 36.23 26.18 26.32
C ARG A 986 37.11 25.49 25.29
N ALA A 987 37.27 26.13 24.13
CA ALA A 987 38.16 25.64 23.09
C ALA A 987 39.59 25.44 23.62
N PRO A 988 40.33 24.43 23.13
CA PRO A 988 41.73 24.20 23.50
C PRO A 988 42.61 25.45 23.38
N LYS A 989 43.70 25.51 24.17
CA LYS A 989 44.69 26.61 24.06
C LYS A 989 45.54 26.48 22.79
N LYS A 990 45.88 25.26 22.39
CA LYS A 990 46.77 24.96 21.27
C LYS A 990 45.99 25.03 19.94
N PRO A 991 46.39 25.90 18.98
CA PRO A 991 45.80 25.90 17.65
C PRO A 991 45.94 24.54 16.97
N GLY A 992 44.98 24.18 16.11
CA GLY A 992 44.99 22.91 15.41
C GLY A 992 43.59 22.39 15.05
N LYS A 993 43.57 21.23 14.39
CA LYS A 993 42.34 20.53 13.99
C LYS A 993 41.99 19.47 15.05
N TYR A 994 40.85 19.66 15.70
CA TYR A 994 40.31 18.76 16.71
C TYR A 994 39.12 18.01 16.10
N PRO A 995 39.24 16.71 15.78
CA PRO A 995 38.17 15.96 15.20
C PRO A 995 36.99 15.83 16.17
N TYR A 996 35.78 15.69 15.62
CA TYR A 996 34.64 15.16 16.35
C TYR A 996 33.95 14.04 15.56
N LEU A 997 33.37 13.08 16.26
CA LEU A 997 32.80 11.87 15.70
C LEU A 997 31.60 11.39 16.51
N CYS A 998 30.75 10.57 15.90
CA CYS A 998 29.81 9.73 16.63
C CYS A 998 30.49 8.42 16.99
N THR A 999 30.55 8.07 18.28
CA THR A 999 31.18 6.83 18.78
C THR A 999 30.19 5.70 19.00
N PHE A 1000 28.92 5.85 18.58
CA PHE A 1000 28.04 4.70 18.49
C PHE A 1000 28.65 3.67 17.53
N PRO A 1001 28.64 2.37 17.87
CA PRO A 1001 29.37 1.35 17.12
C PRO A 1001 29.10 1.39 15.60
N GLY A 1002 30.16 1.52 14.82
CA GLY A 1002 30.15 1.59 13.35
C GLY A 1002 29.97 2.98 12.75
N HIS A 1003 29.56 4.00 13.52
CA HIS A 1003 29.19 5.30 12.96
C HIS A 1003 30.38 6.19 12.58
N TRP A 1004 31.45 6.17 13.38
CA TRP A 1004 32.57 7.12 13.27
C TRP A 1004 33.31 7.09 11.93
N VAL A 1005 33.18 5.99 11.17
CA VAL A 1005 33.81 5.81 9.86
C VAL A 1005 33.40 6.93 8.90
N ILE A 1006 32.11 7.31 8.93
CA ILE A 1006 31.50 8.32 8.07
C ILE A 1006 30.94 9.52 8.86
N MET A 1007 30.49 9.33 10.10
CA MET A 1007 29.84 10.36 10.90
C MET A 1007 30.86 11.16 11.73
N LYS A 1008 31.59 12.04 11.06
CA LYS A 1008 32.69 12.83 11.63
C LYS A 1008 32.78 14.24 11.04
N GLY A 1009 33.47 15.11 11.76
CA GLY A 1009 33.80 16.46 11.34
C GLY A 1009 35.00 17.01 12.10
N VAL A 1010 35.32 18.30 11.91
CA VAL A 1010 36.50 18.93 12.50
C VAL A 1010 36.16 20.29 13.12
N MET A 1011 36.59 20.49 14.36
CA MET A 1011 36.68 21.81 14.99
C MET A 1011 38.09 22.37 14.76
N THR A 1012 38.20 23.52 14.10
CA THR A 1012 39.47 24.22 13.92
C THR A 1012 39.64 25.27 15.01
N VAL A 1013 40.73 25.17 15.77
CA VAL A 1013 41.12 26.17 16.77
C VAL A 1013 42.19 27.07 16.15
N GLN A 1014 41.89 28.37 16.07
CA GLN A 1014 42.81 29.42 15.60
C GLN A 1014 43.45 30.16 16.76
#